data_AF-A0A484MW99-F1
#
_entry.id   AF-A0A484MW99-F1
#
_cell.length_a   1.000
_cell.length_b   1.000
_cell.length_c   1.000
_cell.angle_alpha   90.00
_cell.angle_beta   90.00
_cell.angle_gamma   90.00
#
_symmetry.space_group_name_H-M   'P 1'
#
loop_
_entity.id
_entity.type
_entity.pdbx_description
1 polymer ?
#
loop_
_entity_poly.entity_id
_entity_poly.type
_entity_poly.pdbx_seq_one_letter_code
_entity_poly.pdbx_strand_id
1 'polypeptide(L)'
;MQANALGTSSLDKGNPKVTIFTAPRPFHGVVGERQELAVRSWLGLSPDIAVVLFSQHPSASSFALSFGSKVAVQPDIDFSFLGTPYFHSMMAYSEASQSDISVLIHPESILLPDFISAITHAHKLDHEWLLFALSRNVSDFPFRLDEDGKQWLTDDGTHVNIEKMQRFLSKEQNWSLCQEQILIAWNNADIPLHNGVLPPFLYEKGFHNLWIINEAFRSDFRFVFDASNAISNLYLHQPDLEHKKLSADRSWEFMGNFILATNYGSLYFHDTKHSNFFGLFECEGKYFFLNTAEKIAIHLSSKEEKLFTCIVTSLGSAEEGVKHFPLPDNLNRSLPISLPELSLESLLSLCADKKNKTIVLAVVGYNYKDMLMSWACRMRHLQVTNFLVCALDNEAYDFSILQGLPVFKYSSTETKIGYDDCHFGTECFKRVTKMKSRMVLKILKMGYNVLMSDVDIYWFKNPLPFLSSFGPAVLVAQSDEYNLTGAINLPGRLNSGFYYAHSDNATIVAFQKVVIHASASTLSEQPSFYDTLCGVGGSNRVGEDGCLEPTTRLRVHFLDRDHFPNGAYDGLWEEVGNAKEACEIKGCFVLHNNWVSGRKKKTERQVSSGLWDYDISTHECVCTNGATPDTLIIFEDTNYSLFLFSLIIMNIIIIIRAFPTPIAMSSNNYSVLTYGAHPDGRTDSSGAFLRAWAAACASAEAATVYVPPGNFLLGSVVFEGQCKSNAVTFQINGVLVAPSDFNVVGRDGTWIKFIGVSGVSLVGGTLDGQGPNLWACKQSNNNKCPNGATTLGFYHSSDIAIGGLKSKDSQKFHIVIYGSNNVRVQDVTISAPEDSPNTDGIHVQLSSNVKISRSVIGTGDDCISIGPGSSNLSINGITCGPGHGISIGSLGWEMQEEGVENVAVSGASFFGTQNGFRIKTWSKPSNGFARNITFKQGTMSNVKNPIIIDQNYCPNSNGCPNKGSGVKLSGISYQDIHGTSATQVGIQLNCISKESCEDITLNNVNLGYKGGAAQMSCANNAHVTLLNSLVNPSSSGCLINAIKGFLRP
;
A
#
# COMPACT_ATOMS: atom_id res chain seq x y z
N MET A 1 -17.75 -28.87 18.42
CA MET A 1 -17.65 -29.92 19.47
C MET A 1 -16.25 -30.52 19.42
N GLN A 2 -15.76 -30.97 20.58
CA GLN A 2 -14.41 -31.46 20.94
C GLN A 2 -13.40 -30.37 21.34
N ALA A 3 -13.37 -30.14 22.65
CA ALA A 3 -12.36 -29.39 23.39
C ALA A 3 -11.29 -30.37 23.90
N ASN A 4 -10.02 -30.08 23.62
CA ASN A 4 -8.90 -30.63 24.39
C ASN A 4 -8.50 -29.60 25.45
N ALA A 5 -8.57 -30.03 26.70
CA ALA A 5 -8.15 -29.28 27.87
C ALA A 5 -6.62 -29.29 28.01
N LEU A 6 -5.99 -28.12 28.12
CA LEU A 6 -4.66 -27.93 28.69
C LEU A 6 -4.70 -26.66 29.56
N GLY A 7 -4.17 -26.79 30.77
CA GLY A 7 -4.50 -25.95 31.94
C GLY A 7 -4.06 -24.49 31.87
N THR A 8 -4.88 -23.65 32.49
CA THR A 8 -4.63 -22.23 32.73
C THR A 8 -3.79 -22.04 33.99
N SER A 9 -2.55 -21.56 33.83
CA SER A 9 -1.83 -20.87 34.91
C SER A 9 -2.19 -19.39 34.85
N SER A 10 -3.07 -18.94 35.74
CA SER A 10 -3.38 -17.51 35.92
C SER A 10 -2.21 -16.80 36.60
N LEU A 11 -1.29 -16.25 35.81
CA LEU A 11 -0.40 -15.19 36.27
C LEU A 11 -1.20 -13.89 36.26
N ASP A 12 -1.24 -13.23 37.41
CA ASP A 12 -1.89 -11.95 37.67
C ASP A 12 -1.23 -10.87 36.79
N LYS A 13 -1.78 -10.61 35.61
CA LYS A 13 -1.34 -9.54 34.71
C LYS A 13 -1.82 -8.21 35.33
N GLY A 14 -0.91 -7.26 35.54
CA GLY A 14 -1.24 -5.91 36.02
C GLY A 14 -2.20 -5.16 35.08
N ASN A 15 -2.57 -3.93 35.47
CA ASN A 15 -3.42 -3.09 34.61
C ASN A 15 -2.77 -2.87 33.22
N PRO A 16 -3.55 -2.93 32.12
CA PRO A 16 -3.00 -2.76 30.78
C PRO A 16 -2.53 -1.32 30.55
N LYS A 17 -1.43 -1.15 29.83
CA LYS A 17 -0.99 0.14 29.29
C LYS A 17 -1.89 0.53 28.12
N VAL A 18 -2.53 1.69 28.23
CA VAL A 18 -3.50 2.17 27.23
C VAL A 18 -2.94 3.40 26.54
N THR A 19 -2.93 3.42 25.21
CA THR A 19 -2.66 4.64 24.44
C THR A 19 -3.90 5.07 23.68
N ILE A 20 -4.29 6.34 23.89
CA ILE A 20 -5.43 6.96 23.23
C ILE A 20 -4.90 7.86 22.12
N PHE A 21 -5.39 7.62 20.93
CA PHE A 21 -5.04 8.30 19.69
C PHE A 21 -6.21 9.17 19.25
N THR A 22 -5.92 10.42 18.88
CA THR A 22 -6.94 11.35 18.40
C THR A 22 -6.30 12.44 17.54
N ALA A 23 -7.11 13.15 16.76
CA ALA A 23 -6.66 14.23 15.89
C ALA A 23 -7.39 15.54 16.24
N PRO A 24 -6.87 16.36 17.16
CA PRO A 24 -7.55 17.57 17.59
C PRO A 24 -7.41 18.70 16.56
N ARG A 25 -8.45 19.55 16.52
CA ARG A 25 -8.39 20.88 15.91
C ARG A 25 -7.51 21.80 16.77
N PRO A 26 -7.05 22.96 16.22
CA PRO A 26 -6.30 23.93 17.01
C PRO A 26 -7.00 24.28 18.33
N PHE A 27 -6.26 24.20 19.44
CA PHE A 27 -6.74 24.49 20.80
C PHE A 27 -7.00 26.00 21.01
N HIS A 28 -8.07 26.51 20.41
CA HIS A 28 -8.48 27.91 20.50
C HIS A 28 -9.99 28.04 20.68
N GLY A 29 -10.41 28.97 21.55
CA GLY A 29 -11.82 29.23 21.86
C GLY A 29 -12.54 28.00 22.40
N VAL A 30 -13.86 27.96 22.19
CA VAL A 30 -14.76 26.93 22.73
C VAL A 30 -14.37 25.51 22.29
N VAL A 31 -13.88 25.33 21.05
CA VAL A 31 -13.41 24.02 20.58
C VAL A 31 -12.20 23.55 21.38
N GLY A 32 -11.24 24.45 21.63
CA GLY A 32 -10.07 24.15 22.45
C GLY A 32 -10.44 23.74 23.87
N GLU A 33 -11.38 24.45 24.49
CA GLU A 33 -11.87 24.16 25.85
C GLU A 33 -12.52 22.76 25.94
N ARG A 34 -13.32 22.38 24.94
CA ARG A 34 -13.94 21.04 24.90
C ARG A 34 -12.92 19.91 24.71
N GLN A 35 -11.94 20.11 23.83
CA GLN A 35 -10.86 19.14 23.62
C GLN A 35 -9.98 19.00 24.86
N GLU A 36 -9.71 20.10 25.57
CA GLU A 36 -8.98 20.06 26.84
C GLU A 36 -9.73 19.25 27.89
N LEU A 37 -11.04 19.48 28.05
CA LEU A 37 -11.87 18.71 28.98
C LEU A 37 -11.86 17.22 28.64
N ALA A 38 -11.98 16.87 27.36
CA ALA A 38 -11.91 15.49 26.88
C ALA A 38 -10.58 14.83 27.25
N VAL A 39 -9.44 15.42 26.88
CA VAL A 39 -8.11 14.86 27.19
C VAL A 39 -7.89 14.72 28.71
N ARG A 40 -8.30 15.71 29.50
CA ARG A 40 -8.23 15.62 30.97
C ARG A 40 -9.09 14.48 31.51
N SER A 41 -10.28 14.28 30.95
CA SER A 41 -11.16 13.17 31.34
C SER A 41 -10.50 11.81 31.12
N TRP A 42 -9.72 11.65 30.04
CA TRP A 42 -9.02 10.41 29.74
C TRP A 42 -7.84 10.17 30.68
N LEU A 43 -7.00 11.19 30.85
CA LEU A 43 -5.81 11.12 31.69
C LEU A 43 -6.14 10.89 33.18
N GLY A 44 -7.32 11.33 33.62
CA GLY A 44 -7.84 11.14 34.98
C GLY A 44 -8.27 9.72 35.31
N LEU A 45 -8.50 8.85 34.32
CA LEU A 45 -9.00 7.49 34.56
C LEU A 45 -7.93 6.53 35.09
N SER A 46 -6.69 6.68 34.63
CA SER A 46 -5.56 5.83 35.04
C SER A 46 -4.21 6.52 34.82
N PRO A 47 -3.23 6.31 35.71
CA PRO A 47 -1.85 6.76 35.46
C PRO A 47 -1.21 6.10 34.23
N ASP A 48 -1.67 4.90 33.85
CA ASP A 48 -1.12 4.10 32.74
C ASP A 48 -1.69 4.48 31.35
N ILE A 49 -2.49 5.55 31.27
CA ILE A 49 -2.98 6.12 30.01
C ILE A 49 -1.98 7.14 29.46
N ALA A 50 -1.57 6.93 28.21
CA ALA A 50 -0.90 7.93 27.38
C ALA A 50 -1.85 8.43 26.27
N VAL A 51 -1.62 9.65 25.79
CA VAL A 51 -2.40 10.27 24.72
C VAL A 51 -1.47 10.73 23.59
N VAL A 52 -1.82 10.43 22.35
CA VAL A 52 -1.13 10.91 21.15
C VAL A 52 -2.09 11.77 20.34
N LEU A 53 -1.69 13.02 20.11
CA LEU A 53 -2.42 14.02 19.34
C LEU A 53 -1.82 14.12 17.94
N PHE A 54 -2.55 13.69 16.92
CA PHE A 54 -2.15 13.87 15.53
C PHE A 54 -2.46 15.30 15.08
N SER A 55 -1.44 16.15 15.00
CA SER A 55 -1.62 17.55 14.62
C SER A 55 -0.32 18.18 14.14
N GLN A 56 -0.44 19.06 13.13
CA GLN A 56 0.65 19.93 12.68
C GLN A 56 0.54 21.36 13.25
N HIS A 57 -0.52 21.65 14.03
CA HIS A 57 -0.74 23.00 14.54
C HIS A 57 0.03 23.24 15.85
N PRO A 58 0.75 24.37 16.00
CA PRO A 58 1.56 24.63 17.19
C PRO A 58 0.80 24.61 18.52
N SER A 59 -0.49 24.97 18.51
CA SER A 59 -1.30 24.95 19.74
C SER A 59 -1.50 23.55 20.33
N ALA A 60 -1.41 22.48 19.53
CA ALA A 60 -1.42 21.11 20.06
C ALA A 60 -0.13 20.83 20.86
N SER A 61 1.03 21.28 20.37
CA SER A 61 2.30 21.18 21.10
C SER A 61 2.28 21.99 22.38
N SER A 62 1.77 23.24 22.34
CA SER A 62 1.61 24.07 23.54
C SER A 62 0.70 23.42 24.58
N PHE A 63 -0.38 22.78 24.14
CA PHE A 63 -1.29 22.05 25.01
C PHE A 63 -0.60 20.83 25.64
N ALA A 64 0.06 19.99 24.84
CA ALA A 64 0.73 18.78 25.30
C ALA A 64 1.82 19.05 26.37
N LEU A 65 2.56 20.15 26.26
CA LEU A 65 3.58 20.55 27.24
C LEU A 65 3.05 20.64 28.68
N SER A 66 1.77 20.98 28.86
CA SER A 66 1.15 21.07 30.19
C SER A 66 0.91 19.73 30.89
N PHE A 67 1.09 18.60 30.17
CA PHE A 67 0.86 17.24 30.69
C PHE A 67 2.12 16.36 30.71
N GLY A 68 3.30 16.96 30.44
CA GLY A 68 4.57 16.24 30.43
C GLY A 68 4.58 15.08 29.43
N SER A 69 5.14 13.93 29.82
CA SER A 69 5.26 12.77 28.95
C SER A 69 3.96 11.98 28.73
N LYS A 70 2.84 12.35 29.39
CA LYS A 70 1.56 11.65 29.22
C LYS A 70 0.84 12.03 27.93
N VAL A 71 1.16 13.17 27.32
CA VAL A 71 0.56 13.64 26.07
C VAL A 71 1.67 13.97 25.07
N ALA A 72 1.65 13.30 23.93
CA ALA A 72 2.57 13.54 22.83
C ALA A 72 1.83 14.12 21.62
N VAL A 73 2.53 14.88 20.79
CA VAL A 73 2.02 15.35 19.49
C VAL A 73 2.78 14.63 18.39
N GLN A 74 2.05 14.02 17.46
CA GLN A 74 2.61 13.36 16.29
C GLN A 74 2.25 14.16 15.03
N PRO A 75 3.20 14.95 14.48
CA PRO A 75 2.98 15.70 13.24
C PRO A 75 3.33 14.89 11.98
N ASP A 76 4.10 13.81 12.11
CA ASP A 76 4.64 13.02 11.00
C ASP A 76 3.66 11.91 10.58
N ILE A 77 2.50 12.32 10.08
CA ILE A 77 1.53 11.49 9.35
C ILE A 77 1.04 12.27 8.11
N ASP A 78 0.31 11.62 7.21
CA ASP A 78 -0.26 12.32 6.07
C ASP A 78 -1.47 13.19 6.44
N PHE A 79 -1.56 14.37 5.80
CA PHE A 79 -2.69 15.29 5.89
C PHE A 79 -3.17 15.72 4.49
N SER A 80 -4.47 16.01 4.37
CA SER A 80 -5.05 16.66 3.20
C SER A 80 -4.56 18.10 3.08
N PHE A 81 -4.79 18.73 1.92
CA PHE A 81 -4.47 20.15 1.74
C PHE A 81 -5.26 21.11 2.65
N LEU A 82 -6.31 20.62 3.32
CA LEU A 82 -7.09 21.36 4.32
C LEU A 82 -6.60 21.12 5.76
N GLY A 83 -5.55 20.31 5.93
CA GLY A 83 -5.01 19.96 7.25
C GLY A 83 -5.83 18.89 7.98
N THR A 84 -6.68 18.14 7.27
CA THR A 84 -7.38 16.98 7.85
C THR A 84 -6.45 15.75 7.77
N PRO A 85 -6.18 15.05 8.88
CA PRO A 85 -5.32 13.88 8.86
C PRO A 85 -5.96 12.71 8.12
N TYR A 86 -5.13 11.90 7.50
CA TYR A 86 -5.56 10.65 6.90
C TYR A 86 -5.68 9.55 7.95
N PHE A 87 -6.81 8.88 7.94
CA PHE A 87 -7.13 7.80 8.86
C PHE A 87 -6.19 6.61 8.70
N HIS A 88 -5.78 6.26 7.48
CA HIS A 88 -4.88 5.13 7.26
C HIS A 88 -3.49 5.34 7.89
N SER A 89 -2.91 6.54 7.74
CA SER A 89 -1.64 6.88 8.42
C SER A 89 -1.80 6.93 9.95
N MET A 90 -2.96 7.41 10.45
CA MET A 90 -3.27 7.35 11.88
C MET A 90 -3.33 5.90 12.38
N MET A 91 -3.98 5.00 11.63
CA MET A 91 -4.07 3.58 11.96
C MET A 91 -2.69 2.93 11.95
N ALA A 92 -1.89 3.13 10.90
CA ALA A 92 -0.54 2.58 10.80
C ALA A 92 0.35 2.99 11.99
N TYR A 93 0.29 4.28 12.39
CA TYR A 93 1.00 4.74 13.58
C TYR A 93 0.45 4.12 14.88
N SER A 94 -0.86 4.01 15.00
CA SER A 94 -1.53 3.48 16.19
C SER A 94 -1.29 1.97 16.37
N GLU A 95 -1.18 1.21 15.28
CA GLU A 95 -0.85 -0.22 15.27
C GLU A 95 0.63 -0.49 15.57
N ALA A 96 1.53 0.43 15.20
CA ALA A 96 2.95 0.36 15.52
C ALA A 96 3.27 0.72 17.00
N SER A 97 2.28 1.15 17.77
CA SER A 97 2.41 1.50 19.18
C SER A 97 2.75 0.29 20.06
N GLN A 98 3.59 0.50 21.09
CA GLN A 98 3.97 -0.52 22.07
C GLN A 98 2.98 -0.65 23.25
N SER A 99 1.78 -0.08 23.17
CA SER A 99 0.75 -0.21 24.22
C SER A 99 0.10 -1.59 24.24
N ASP A 100 -0.49 -1.99 25.38
CA ASP A 100 -1.27 -3.23 25.46
C ASP A 100 -2.63 -3.06 24.75
N ILE A 101 -3.20 -1.87 24.85
CA ILE A 101 -4.47 -1.48 24.23
C ILE A 101 -4.30 -0.15 23.50
N SER A 102 -4.74 -0.11 22.25
CA SER A 102 -4.84 1.11 21.46
C SER A 102 -6.31 1.54 21.35
N VAL A 103 -6.55 2.85 21.45
CA VAL A 103 -7.89 3.44 21.45
C VAL A 103 -7.91 4.61 20.48
N LEU A 104 -8.87 4.64 19.56
CA LEU A 104 -9.18 5.80 18.73
C LEU A 104 -10.49 6.42 19.18
N ILE A 105 -10.46 7.73 19.42
CA ILE A 105 -11.61 8.48 19.93
C ILE A 105 -11.64 9.89 19.36
N HIS A 106 -12.84 10.45 19.19
CA HIS A 106 -13.04 11.84 18.82
C HIS A 106 -12.40 12.80 19.86
N PRO A 107 -11.72 13.88 19.44
CA PRO A 107 -10.97 14.78 20.32
C PRO A 107 -11.83 15.55 21.33
N GLU A 108 -13.15 15.57 21.15
CA GLU A 108 -14.11 16.26 22.03
C GLU A 108 -14.99 15.28 22.85
N SER A 109 -14.69 13.98 22.80
CA SER A 109 -15.43 12.95 23.53
C SER A 109 -14.91 12.79 24.97
N ILE A 110 -15.81 12.85 25.95
CA ILE A 110 -15.51 12.67 27.38
C ILE A 110 -15.65 11.20 27.75
N LEU A 111 -14.66 10.63 28.43
CA LEU A 111 -14.71 9.26 28.98
C LEU A 111 -14.92 9.27 30.49
N LEU A 112 -15.72 8.33 30.97
CA LEU A 112 -16.00 8.13 32.40
C LEU A 112 -15.32 6.84 32.94
N PRO A 113 -15.28 6.64 34.27
CA PRO A 113 -14.55 5.51 34.91
C PRO A 113 -14.97 4.10 34.49
N ASP A 114 -16.18 3.91 33.95
CA ASP A 114 -16.65 2.63 33.43
C ASP A 114 -15.85 2.15 32.21
N PHE A 115 -15.24 3.07 31.44
CA PHE A 115 -14.31 2.76 30.37
C PHE A 115 -13.16 1.85 30.81
N ILE A 116 -12.44 2.22 31.88
CA ILE A 116 -11.30 1.43 32.40
C ILE A 116 -11.75 0.05 32.85
N SER A 117 -12.91 -0.03 33.49
CA SER A 117 -13.46 -1.30 33.96
C SER A 117 -13.79 -2.24 32.79
N ALA A 118 -14.38 -1.70 31.72
CA ALA A 118 -14.74 -2.45 30.52
C ALA A 118 -13.52 -2.93 29.73
N ILE A 119 -12.53 -2.06 29.48
CA ILE A 119 -11.32 -2.46 28.73
C ILE A 119 -10.43 -3.42 29.53
N THR A 120 -10.40 -3.28 30.86
CA THR A 120 -9.66 -4.23 31.72
C THR A 120 -10.33 -5.60 31.71
N HIS A 121 -11.66 -5.65 31.60
CA HIS A 121 -12.37 -6.91 31.37
C HIS A 121 -12.05 -7.50 29.99
N ALA A 122 -12.10 -6.69 28.93
CA ALA A 122 -11.75 -7.13 27.57
C ALA A 122 -10.30 -7.62 27.46
N HIS A 123 -9.35 -6.99 28.15
CA HIS A 123 -7.95 -7.39 28.16
C HIS A 123 -7.70 -8.80 28.77
N LYS A 124 -8.64 -9.30 29.57
CA LYS A 124 -8.58 -10.65 30.15
C LYS A 124 -9.10 -11.74 29.23
N LEU A 125 -9.61 -11.40 28.04
CA LEU A 125 -10.04 -12.37 27.04
C LEU A 125 -8.82 -13.14 26.50
N ASP A 126 -8.98 -14.44 26.31
CA ASP A 126 -7.95 -15.32 25.70
C ASP A 126 -7.90 -15.20 24.16
N HIS A 127 -8.51 -14.17 23.58
CA HIS A 127 -8.64 -13.95 22.14
C HIS A 127 -8.34 -12.50 21.78
N GLU A 128 -7.81 -12.29 20.58
CA GLU A 128 -7.68 -10.96 19.99
C GLU A 128 -9.03 -10.33 19.73
N TRP A 129 -9.19 -9.06 20.07
CA TRP A 129 -10.48 -8.36 20.00
C TRP A 129 -10.37 -6.97 19.39
N LEU A 130 -11.51 -6.50 18.91
CA LEU A 130 -11.77 -5.10 18.61
C LEU A 130 -13.14 -4.76 19.18
N LEU A 131 -13.21 -3.75 20.03
CA LEU A 131 -14.48 -3.24 20.54
C LEU A 131 -14.76 -1.87 19.93
N PHE A 132 -16.05 -1.55 19.81
CA PHE A 132 -16.48 -0.20 19.51
C PHE A 132 -17.55 0.26 20.48
N ALA A 133 -17.64 1.55 20.75
CA ALA A 133 -18.69 2.14 21.58
C ALA A 133 -19.19 3.44 20.96
N LEU A 134 -20.49 3.52 20.72
CA LEU A 134 -21.15 4.71 20.19
C LEU A 134 -21.12 5.85 21.21
N SER A 135 -20.75 7.04 20.77
CA SER A 135 -20.84 8.25 21.60
C SER A 135 -22.30 8.62 21.83
N ARG A 136 -22.59 9.09 23.05
CA ARG A 136 -23.90 9.60 23.40
C ARG A 136 -23.91 11.13 23.36
N ASN A 137 -24.85 11.74 22.65
CA ASN A 137 -24.97 13.20 22.61
C ASN A 137 -25.50 13.73 23.93
N VAL A 138 -24.83 14.76 24.46
CA VAL A 138 -25.25 15.49 25.65
C VAL A 138 -25.32 16.98 25.33
N SER A 139 -26.44 17.61 25.70
CA SER A 139 -26.73 19.02 25.40
C SER A 139 -26.01 20.00 26.35
N ASP A 140 -25.76 19.57 27.58
CA ASP A 140 -25.05 20.30 28.61
C ASP A 140 -24.24 19.32 29.48
N PHE A 141 -23.06 19.72 29.96
CA PHE A 141 -22.25 18.90 30.88
C PHE A 141 -21.67 19.82 31.96
N PRO A 142 -22.41 20.05 33.07
CA PRO A 142 -22.08 21.06 34.08
C PRO A 142 -21.05 20.55 35.09
N PHE A 143 -20.05 19.80 34.60
CA PHE A 143 -18.99 19.21 35.40
C PHE A 143 -17.63 19.58 34.82
N ARG A 144 -16.70 19.91 35.71
CA ARG A 144 -15.30 20.16 35.41
C ARG A 144 -14.41 19.24 36.21
N LEU A 145 -13.20 19.00 35.74
CA LEU A 145 -12.17 18.36 36.54
C LEU A 145 -11.46 19.42 37.40
N ASP A 146 -11.03 19.01 38.59
CA ASP A 146 -10.11 19.80 39.41
C ASP A 146 -8.76 20.00 38.70
N GLU A 147 -7.91 20.90 39.22
CA GLU A 147 -6.62 21.24 38.60
C GLU A 147 -5.71 20.00 38.41
N ASP A 148 -5.82 19.04 39.33
CA ASP A 148 -5.08 17.77 39.30
C ASP A 148 -5.69 16.73 38.35
N GLY A 149 -6.88 16.97 37.79
CA GLY A 149 -7.56 16.06 36.87
C GLY A 149 -8.09 14.77 37.52
N LYS A 150 -8.24 14.74 38.85
CA LYS A 150 -8.59 13.55 39.63
C LYS A 150 -10.04 13.51 40.06
N GLN A 151 -10.66 14.67 40.28
CA GLN A 151 -12.03 14.73 40.81
C GLN A 151 -12.94 15.59 39.95
N TRP A 152 -14.16 15.09 39.74
CA TRP A 152 -15.23 15.84 39.10
C TRP A 152 -15.86 16.81 40.09
N LEU A 153 -16.04 18.06 39.66
CA LEU A 153 -16.63 19.16 40.42
C LEU A 153 -17.79 19.77 39.63
N THR A 154 -18.81 20.25 40.33
CA THR A 154 -19.80 21.17 39.76
C THR A 154 -19.23 22.60 39.64
N ASP A 155 -19.95 23.49 38.95
CA ASP A 155 -19.55 24.89 38.78
C ASP A 155 -19.32 25.64 40.10
N ASP A 156 -20.11 25.32 41.13
CA ASP A 156 -19.97 25.85 42.49
C ASP A 156 -18.82 25.19 43.30
N GLY A 157 -18.07 24.27 42.70
CA GLY A 157 -16.91 23.60 43.31
C GLY A 157 -17.26 22.39 44.19
N THR A 158 -18.51 21.90 44.19
CA THR A 158 -18.85 20.69 44.96
C THR A 158 -18.41 19.41 44.25
N HIS A 159 -17.87 18.46 45.02
CA HIS A 159 -17.47 17.15 44.49
C HIS A 159 -18.65 16.36 43.92
N VAL A 160 -18.43 15.75 42.76
CA VAL A 160 -19.38 14.92 42.03
C VAL A 160 -18.95 13.47 42.14
N ASN A 161 -19.75 12.65 42.82
CA ASN A 161 -19.56 11.22 42.86
C ASN A 161 -20.22 10.54 41.64
N ILE A 162 -19.83 9.29 41.38
CA ILE A 162 -20.36 8.47 40.27
C ILE A 162 -21.90 8.41 40.31
N GLU A 163 -22.52 8.28 41.49
CA GLU A 163 -23.98 8.25 41.60
C GLU A 163 -24.66 9.55 41.13
N LYS A 164 -24.10 10.72 41.48
CA LYS A 164 -24.62 12.04 41.06
C LYS A 164 -24.47 12.20 39.55
N MET A 165 -23.36 11.72 38.99
CA MET A 165 -23.12 11.72 37.55
C MET A 165 -24.07 10.76 36.81
N GLN A 166 -24.25 9.53 37.30
CA GLN A 166 -25.23 8.59 36.74
C GLN A 166 -26.67 9.13 36.83
N ARG A 167 -27.04 9.81 37.92
CA ARG A 167 -28.34 10.49 38.03
C ARG A 167 -28.50 11.61 37.01
N PHE A 168 -27.44 12.37 36.72
CA PHE A 168 -27.45 13.38 35.66
C PHE A 168 -27.69 12.72 34.29
N LEU A 169 -26.91 11.70 33.95
CA LEU A 169 -27.05 10.95 32.70
C LEU A 169 -28.45 10.33 32.57
N SER A 170 -29.03 9.81 33.66
CA SER A 170 -30.38 9.23 33.64
C SER A 170 -31.53 10.24 33.42
N LYS A 171 -31.28 11.54 33.63
CA LYS A 171 -32.30 12.60 33.50
C LYS A 171 -32.42 13.19 32.09
N GLU A 172 -31.38 13.07 31.27
CA GLU A 172 -31.41 13.45 29.85
C GLU A 172 -32.28 12.43 29.08
N GLN A 173 -33.60 12.59 29.09
CA GLN A 173 -34.54 11.57 28.57
C GLN A 173 -34.63 11.46 27.03
N ASN A 174 -33.81 12.17 26.27
CA ASN A 174 -33.78 12.11 24.80
C ASN A 174 -32.34 11.96 24.27
N TRP A 175 -31.71 10.84 24.63
CA TRP A 175 -30.41 10.48 24.06
C TRP A 175 -30.57 10.21 22.55
N SER A 176 -29.90 11.01 21.72
CA SER A 176 -29.61 10.60 20.34
C SER A 176 -28.23 9.95 20.31
N LEU A 177 -28.14 8.75 19.71
CA LEU A 177 -26.86 8.14 19.40
C LEU A 177 -26.16 9.01 18.35
N CYS A 178 -24.90 9.38 18.60
CA CYS A 178 -24.10 10.07 17.61
C CYS A 178 -23.50 9.03 16.67
N GLN A 179 -24.21 8.73 15.58
CA GLN A 179 -23.81 7.68 14.63
C GLN A 179 -22.46 7.93 13.96
N GLU A 180 -21.98 9.19 13.97
CA GLU A 180 -20.70 9.58 13.38
C GLU A 180 -19.52 9.40 14.35
N GLN A 181 -19.77 9.48 15.66
CA GLN A 181 -18.74 9.50 16.70
C GLN A 181 -18.67 8.15 17.41
N ILE A 182 -17.60 7.41 17.14
CA ILE A 182 -17.40 6.05 17.61
C ILE A 182 -16.03 5.96 18.28
N LEU A 183 -16.01 5.43 19.50
CA LEU A 183 -14.77 4.96 20.13
C LEU A 183 -14.46 3.58 19.57
N ILE A 184 -13.22 3.36 19.13
CA ILE A 184 -12.72 2.06 18.70
C ILE A 184 -11.54 1.70 19.58
N ALA A 185 -11.51 0.50 20.15
CA ALA A 185 -10.36 0.03 20.91
C ALA A 185 -10.03 -1.41 20.54
N TRP A 186 -8.76 -1.77 20.59
CA TRP A 186 -8.29 -3.13 20.34
C TRP A 186 -7.06 -3.42 21.18
N ASN A 187 -6.80 -4.70 21.43
CA ASN A 187 -5.55 -5.14 22.01
C ASN A 187 -4.46 -5.30 20.94
N ASN A 188 -3.25 -4.83 21.21
CA ASN A 188 -2.15 -4.92 20.24
C ASN A 188 -1.55 -6.32 20.25
N ALA A 189 -1.51 -6.94 19.08
CA ALA A 189 -0.96 -8.27 18.83
C ALA A 189 -0.52 -8.40 17.38
N ASP A 190 0.25 -9.44 17.05
CA ASP A 190 0.77 -9.72 15.70
C ASP A 190 -0.31 -10.23 14.71
N ILE A 191 -1.54 -9.72 14.82
CA ILE A 191 -2.67 -10.03 13.94
C ILE A 191 -3.22 -8.71 13.36
N PRO A 192 -3.39 -8.58 12.03
CA PRO A 192 -3.98 -7.39 11.42
C PRO A 192 -5.38 -7.07 11.97
N LEU A 193 -5.75 -5.78 12.00
CA LEU A 193 -7.11 -5.37 12.37
C LEU A 193 -8.15 -5.73 11.31
N HIS A 194 -7.77 -5.71 10.04
CA HIS A 194 -8.65 -5.96 8.90
C HIS A 194 -7.91 -6.66 7.76
N ASN A 195 -8.66 -7.10 6.75
CA ASN A 195 -8.09 -7.63 5.51
C ASN A 195 -7.97 -6.53 4.44
N GLY A 196 -7.00 -6.63 3.54
CA GLY A 196 -6.80 -5.66 2.46
C GLY A 196 -6.11 -4.35 2.88
N VAL A 197 -6.15 -3.36 1.98
CA VAL A 197 -5.51 -2.04 2.17
C VAL A 197 -6.54 -1.05 2.67
N LEU A 198 -6.26 -0.36 3.78
CA LEU A 198 -7.13 0.68 4.32
C LEU A 198 -7.13 1.88 3.35
N PRO A 199 -8.30 2.29 2.81
CA PRO A 199 -8.37 3.42 1.90
C PRO A 199 -7.91 4.72 2.55
N PRO A 200 -7.51 5.72 1.75
CA PRO A 200 -7.06 7.01 2.26
C PRO A 200 -8.21 7.90 2.75
N PHE A 201 -8.99 7.39 3.70
CA PHE A 201 -10.05 8.14 4.35
C PHE A 201 -9.48 9.33 5.10
N LEU A 202 -10.22 10.43 5.08
CA LEU A 202 -9.98 11.57 5.95
C LEU A 202 -10.69 11.36 7.29
N TYR A 203 -9.96 11.51 8.38
CA TYR A 203 -10.49 11.34 9.73
C TYR A 203 -11.59 12.36 10.01
N GLU A 204 -12.65 11.95 10.74
CA GLU A 204 -13.86 12.74 11.02
C GLU A 204 -14.70 13.14 9.79
N LYS A 205 -14.43 12.58 8.59
CA LYS A 205 -15.21 12.89 7.37
C LYS A 205 -16.19 11.78 6.99
N GLY A 206 -16.84 11.19 7.99
CA GLY A 206 -17.79 10.09 7.81
C GLY A 206 -17.15 8.80 7.28
N PHE A 207 -17.92 7.70 7.29
CA PHE A 207 -17.65 6.36 6.75
C PHE A 207 -16.42 5.59 7.24
N HIS A 208 -15.29 6.22 7.60
CA HIS A 208 -14.04 5.56 7.99
C HIS A 208 -14.19 4.65 9.22
N ASN A 209 -14.83 5.14 10.30
CA ASN A 209 -15.08 4.34 11.52
C ASN A 209 -15.96 3.12 11.23
N LEU A 210 -17.04 3.30 10.47
CA LEU A 210 -17.92 2.20 10.09
C LEU A 210 -17.18 1.22 9.17
N TRP A 211 -16.40 1.72 8.22
CA TRP A 211 -15.64 0.90 7.29
C TRP A 211 -14.70 -0.04 8.04
N ILE A 212 -13.86 0.48 8.95
CA ILE A 212 -12.89 -0.34 9.67
C ILE A 212 -13.54 -1.38 10.59
N ILE A 213 -14.62 -1.02 11.29
CA ILE A 213 -15.37 -1.97 12.14
C ILE A 213 -15.91 -3.12 11.29
N ASN A 214 -16.43 -2.82 10.11
CA ASN A 214 -16.99 -3.83 9.22
C ASN A 214 -15.92 -4.72 8.59
N GLU A 215 -14.81 -4.15 8.12
CA GLU A 215 -13.72 -4.95 7.57
C GLU A 215 -13.05 -5.82 8.66
N ALA A 216 -12.90 -5.29 9.87
CA ALA A 216 -12.43 -6.07 11.02
C ALA A 216 -13.38 -7.25 11.31
N PHE A 217 -14.68 -6.99 11.37
CA PHE A 217 -15.69 -8.03 11.57
C PHE A 217 -15.70 -9.07 10.45
N ARG A 218 -15.58 -8.65 9.18
CA ARG A 218 -15.57 -9.55 8.01
C ARG A 218 -14.29 -10.38 7.87
N SER A 219 -13.18 -9.90 8.41
CA SER A 219 -11.89 -10.58 8.32
C SER A 219 -11.82 -11.86 9.15
N ASP A 220 -12.68 -11.99 10.17
CA ASP A 220 -12.63 -13.02 11.21
C ASP A 220 -11.27 -13.11 11.94
N PHE A 221 -10.44 -12.06 11.88
CA PHE A 221 -9.14 -12.02 12.55
C PHE A 221 -9.27 -11.80 14.06
N ARG A 222 -10.31 -11.07 14.48
CA ARG A 222 -10.52 -10.61 15.85
C ARG A 222 -11.97 -10.78 16.24
N PHE A 223 -12.20 -10.99 17.53
CA PHE A 223 -13.54 -10.97 18.10
C PHE A 223 -14.04 -9.53 18.19
N VAL A 224 -15.03 -9.17 17.35
CA VAL A 224 -15.57 -7.81 17.29
C VAL A 224 -16.89 -7.69 18.05
N PHE A 225 -17.00 -6.72 18.97
CA PHE A 225 -18.20 -6.54 19.80
C PHE A 225 -18.52 -5.09 20.15
N ASP A 226 -19.80 -4.82 20.43
CA ASP A 226 -20.33 -3.50 20.82
C ASP A 226 -20.22 -3.30 22.34
N ALA A 227 -19.61 -2.22 22.79
CA ALA A 227 -19.48 -1.87 24.20
C ALA A 227 -20.27 -0.59 24.60
N SER A 228 -21.19 -0.12 23.75
CA SER A 228 -21.96 1.13 23.97
C SER A 228 -22.80 1.17 25.26
N ASN A 229 -23.13 -0.01 25.80
CA ASN A 229 -23.84 -0.13 27.08
C ASN A 229 -22.91 -0.26 28.29
N ALA A 230 -21.65 -0.64 28.07
CA ALA A 230 -20.63 -0.81 29.11
C ALA A 230 -19.68 0.39 29.24
N ILE A 231 -19.62 1.25 28.22
CA ILE A 231 -18.72 2.41 28.16
C ILE A 231 -19.53 3.69 27.99
N SER A 232 -19.40 4.60 28.94
CA SER A 232 -19.95 5.95 28.85
C SER A 232 -18.96 6.88 28.15
N ASN A 233 -19.14 7.01 26.83
CA ASN A 233 -18.46 7.96 25.97
C ASN A 233 -19.46 9.09 25.59
N LEU A 234 -19.20 10.32 26.02
CA LEU A 234 -20.13 11.44 25.90
C LEU A 234 -19.60 12.47 24.89
N TYR A 235 -20.45 12.92 23.98
CA TYR A 235 -20.14 13.98 23.03
C TYR A 235 -21.00 15.21 23.29
N LEU A 236 -20.36 16.37 23.43
CA LEU A 236 -21.03 17.64 23.73
C LEU A 236 -21.57 18.30 22.45
N HIS A 237 -22.87 18.16 22.21
CA HIS A 237 -23.53 18.69 21.01
C HIS A 237 -24.07 20.10 21.21
N GLN A 238 -23.64 21.07 20.38
CA GLN A 238 -24.23 22.42 20.31
C GLN A 238 -24.87 22.65 18.93
N PRO A 239 -26.21 22.80 18.84
CA PRO A 239 -26.93 22.95 17.58
C PRO A 239 -26.56 24.19 16.74
N ASP A 240 -26.03 25.26 17.37
CA ASP A 240 -25.94 26.59 16.75
C ASP A 240 -24.72 26.83 15.83
N LEU A 241 -23.78 25.88 15.74
CA LEU A 241 -22.52 26.07 14.99
C LEU A 241 -22.42 25.28 13.67
N GLU A 242 -23.20 24.22 13.47
CA GLU A 242 -23.04 23.32 12.31
C GLU A 242 -23.93 23.67 11.11
N HIS A 243 -25.01 24.43 11.29
CA HIS A 243 -25.85 24.87 10.17
C HIS A 243 -25.27 26.04 9.35
N LYS A 244 -24.11 26.58 9.72
CA LYS A 244 -23.34 27.46 8.83
C LYS A 244 -22.63 26.61 7.77
N LYS A 245 -23.39 26.22 6.75
CA LYS A 245 -22.97 25.72 5.42
C LYS A 245 -21.68 24.89 5.45
N LEU A 246 -21.77 23.57 5.22
CA LEU A 246 -20.64 22.89 4.55
C LEU A 246 -20.25 23.77 3.36
N SER A 247 -19.08 24.41 3.43
CA SER A 247 -18.54 25.07 2.26
C SER A 247 -18.40 24.00 1.18
N ALA A 248 -18.50 24.38 -0.09
CA ALA A 248 -18.26 23.44 -1.19
C ALA A 248 -16.92 22.68 -0.99
N ASP A 249 -15.93 23.36 -0.38
CA ASP A 249 -14.62 22.84 -0.02
C ASP A 249 -14.60 21.80 1.11
N ARG A 250 -15.64 21.63 1.93
CA ARG A 250 -15.73 20.53 2.92
C ARG A 250 -16.67 19.41 2.49
N SER A 251 -17.54 19.70 1.52
CA SER A 251 -18.40 18.70 0.89
C SER A 251 -17.60 17.62 0.17
N TRP A 252 -16.45 17.96 -0.42
CA TRP A 252 -15.61 16.97 -1.10
C TRP A 252 -14.94 15.98 -0.14
N GLU A 253 -14.55 16.39 1.08
CA GLU A 253 -13.90 15.47 2.03
C GLU A 253 -14.86 14.35 2.43
N PHE A 254 -16.12 14.71 2.73
CA PHE A 254 -17.18 13.76 3.04
C PHE A 254 -17.55 12.89 1.82
N MET A 255 -17.75 13.53 0.65
CA MET A 255 -18.06 12.80 -0.59
C MET A 255 -16.92 11.87 -1.02
N GLY A 256 -15.67 12.29 -0.81
CA GLY A 256 -14.47 11.51 -1.06
C GLY A 256 -14.45 10.25 -0.20
N ASN A 257 -14.65 10.39 1.12
CA ASN A 257 -14.81 9.24 2.01
C ASN A 257 -15.98 8.33 1.60
N PHE A 258 -17.14 8.89 1.23
CA PHE A 258 -18.26 8.09 0.73
C PHE A 258 -17.87 7.26 -0.51
N ILE A 259 -17.18 7.85 -1.47
CA ILE A 259 -16.71 7.16 -2.68
C ILE A 259 -15.66 6.11 -2.34
N LEU A 260 -14.69 6.41 -1.46
CA LEU A 260 -13.72 5.44 -0.99
C LEU A 260 -14.41 4.25 -0.31
N ALA A 261 -15.37 4.50 0.56
CA ALA A 261 -16.13 3.45 1.22
C ALA A 261 -16.92 2.60 0.21
N THR A 262 -17.45 3.23 -0.85
CA THR A 262 -18.14 2.52 -1.94
C THR A 262 -17.20 1.66 -2.77
N ASN A 263 -15.99 2.15 -3.06
CA ASN A 263 -15.04 1.47 -3.92
C ASN A 263 -14.27 0.36 -3.20
N TYR A 264 -14.07 0.49 -1.89
CA TYR A 264 -13.20 -0.39 -1.11
C TYR A 264 -13.91 -1.13 0.04
N GLY A 265 -15.15 -0.78 0.40
CA GLY A 265 -15.84 -1.37 1.55
C GLY A 265 -16.76 -2.54 1.22
N SER A 266 -16.67 -3.60 2.03
CA SER A 266 -17.53 -4.78 1.97
C SER A 266 -19.02 -4.48 2.19
N LEU A 267 -19.33 -3.39 2.91
CA LEU A 267 -20.69 -2.91 3.21
C LEU A 267 -21.50 -2.50 1.98
N TYR A 268 -20.87 -1.92 0.94
CA TYR A 268 -21.63 -1.46 -0.23
C TYR A 268 -22.08 -2.60 -1.15
N PHE A 269 -21.41 -3.75 -1.04
CA PHE A 269 -21.67 -4.90 -1.90
C PHE A 269 -22.60 -5.94 -1.25
N HIS A 270 -22.86 -5.86 0.06
CA HIS A 270 -23.61 -6.90 0.78
C HIS A 270 -24.47 -6.37 1.95
N ASP A 271 -25.72 -6.83 2.03
CA ASP A 271 -26.52 -6.72 3.26
C ASP A 271 -25.89 -7.60 4.35
N THR A 272 -25.24 -6.99 5.34
CA THR A 272 -24.78 -7.69 6.55
C THR A 272 -25.96 -7.98 7.46
N LYS A 273 -26.19 -9.27 7.78
CA LYS A 273 -27.05 -9.64 8.91
C LYS A 273 -26.27 -9.41 10.21
N HIS A 274 -26.52 -8.28 10.86
CA HIS A 274 -25.95 -7.91 12.17
C HIS A 274 -26.50 -8.78 13.33
N SER A 275 -27.22 -9.86 13.04
CA SER A 275 -27.79 -10.79 14.04
C SER A 275 -26.73 -11.51 14.88
N ASN A 276 -25.44 -11.39 14.55
CA ASN A 276 -24.36 -12.09 15.25
C ASN A 276 -23.48 -11.16 16.09
N PHE A 277 -23.83 -9.87 16.22
CA PHE A 277 -23.06 -8.96 17.07
C PHE A 277 -23.29 -9.27 18.54
N PHE A 278 -22.19 -9.43 19.28
CA PHE A 278 -22.21 -9.47 20.74
C PHE A 278 -22.11 -8.05 21.28
N GLY A 279 -22.97 -7.72 22.25
CA GLY A 279 -22.85 -6.52 23.07
C GLY A 279 -22.25 -6.86 24.44
N LEU A 280 -21.35 -6.03 24.94
CA LEU A 280 -20.81 -6.09 26.28
C LEU A 280 -21.70 -5.29 27.24
N PHE A 281 -22.11 -5.92 28.32
CA PHE A 281 -22.98 -5.33 29.34
C PHE A 281 -22.42 -5.57 30.74
N GLU A 282 -22.51 -4.57 31.60
CA GLU A 282 -22.24 -4.69 33.03
C GLU A 282 -23.57 -4.91 33.78
N CYS A 283 -23.58 -5.88 34.68
CA CYS A 283 -24.65 -6.05 35.65
C CYS A 283 -24.12 -6.62 36.97
N GLU A 284 -24.50 -5.97 38.08
CA GLU A 284 -24.19 -6.40 39.45
C GLU A 284 -22.69 -6.66 39.69
N GLY A 285 -21.82 -5.85 39.06
CA GLY A 285 -20.37 -5.94 39.15
C GLY A 285 -19.73 -7.00 38.22
N LYS A 286 -20.51 -7.60 37.31
CA LYS A 286 -20.05 -8.62 36.36
C LYS A 286 -20.32 -8.19 34.92
N TYR A 287 -19.45 -8.60 34.00
CA TYR A 287 -19.59 -8.33 32.57
C TYR A 287 -20.07 -9.55 31.80
N PHE A 288 -20.98 -9.33 30.86
CA PHE A 288 -21.61 -10.36 30.05
C PHE A 288 -21.58 -9.98 28.57
N PHE A 289 -21.35 -10.97 27.70
CA PHE A 289 -21.56 -10.84 26.26
C PHE A 289 -22.96 -11.31 25.91
N LEU A 290 -23.77 -10.41 25.35
CA LEU A 290 -25.14 -10.66 24.96
C LEU A 290 -25.25 -10.65 23.44
N ASN A 291 -25.75 -11.74 22.86
CA ASN A 291 -26.27 -11.75 21.50
C ASN A 291 -27.80 -11.63 21.57
N THR A 292 -28.33 -10.48 21.15
CA THR A 292 -29.77 -10.18 21.23
C THR A 292 -30.61 -10.96 20.22
N ALA A 293 -30.05 -11.29 19.05
CA ALA A 293 -30.78 -12.05 18.03
C ALA A 293 -30.90 -13.53 18.40
N GLU A 294 -29.84 -14.10 18.98
CA GLU A 294 -29.83 -15.49 19.44
C GLU A 294 -30.38 -15.64 20.87
N LYS A 295 -30.58 -14.53 21.59
CA LYS A 295 -30.98 -14.46 23.01
C LYS A 295 -30.04 -15.24 23.94
N ILE A 296 -28.73 -15.16 23.65
CA ILE A 296 -27.67 -15.85 24.41
C ILE A 296 -26.90 -14.81 25.24
N ALA A 297 -26.66 -15.11 26.52
CA ALA A 297 -25.78 -14.36 27.40
C ALA A 297 -24.62 -15.26 27.86
N ILE A 298 -23.38 -14.80 27.74
CA ILE A 298 -22.16 -15.56 28.06
C ILE A 298 -21.32 -14.78 29.08
N HIS A 299 -20.94 -15.45 30.16
CA HIS A 299 -19.95 -14.96 31.15
C HIS A 299 -18.65 -15.76 31.00
N LEU A 300 -17.49 -15.12 31.18
CA LEU A 300 -16.17 -15.73 30.97
C LEU A 300 -15.86 -16.95 31.86
N SER A 301 -16.63 -17.19 32.92
CA SER A 301 -16.33 -18.21 33.93
C SER A 301 -17.35 -19.35 34.08
N SER A 302 -18.45 -19.41 33.33
CA SER A 302 -19.39 -20.56 33.42
C SER A 302 -20.34 -20.68 32.22
N LYS A 303 -20.70 -21.92 31.89
CA LYS A 303 -21.60 -22.27 30.77
C LYS A 303 -23.09 -22.21 31.10
N GLU A 304 -23.47 -21.89 32.34
CA GLU A 304 -24.86 -21.80 32.78
C GLU A 304 -24.92 -21.02 34.10
N GLU A 305 -25.55 -19.84 34.11
CA GLU A 305 -25.97 -19.14 35.35
C GLU A 305 -27.37 -18.55 35.16
N LYS A 306 -28.09 -18.45 36.29
CA LYS A 306 -29.47 -17.92 36.38
C LYS A 306 -29.59 -16.58 35.63
N LEU A 307 -30.67 -16.45 34.86
CA LEU A 307 -31.04 -15.21 34.17
C LEU A 307 -31.27 -14.09 35.22
N PHE A 308 -30.29 -13.18 35.37
CA PHE A 308 -30.39 -12.05 36.30
C PHE A 308 -31.51 -11.09 35.88
N THR A 309 -32.17 -10.43 36.84
CA THR A 309 -33.31 -9.53 36.58
C THR A 309 -32.92 -8.35 35.67
N CYS A 310 -31.71 -7.85 35.81
CA CYS A 310 -31.12 -6.84 34.92
C CYS A 310 -30.98 -7.36 33.47
N ILE A 311 -30.55 -8.61 33.24
CA ILE A 311 -30.36 -9.21 31.91
C ILE A 311 -31.71 -9.34 31.20
N VAL A 312 -32.77 -9.69 31.93
CA VAL A 312 -34.15 -9.75 31.39
C VAL A 312 -34.64 -8.36 30.97
N THR A 313 -34.31 -7.33 31.75
CA THR A 313 -34.70 -5.94 31.47
C THR A 313 -33.89 -5.39 30.29
N SER A 314 -32.60 -5.70 30.23
CA SER A 314 -31.69 -5.36 29.13
C SER A 314 -32.01 -6.11 27.84
N LEU A 315 -32.47 -7.37 27.89
CA LEU A 315 -32.98 -8.08 26.71
C LEU A 315 -34.23 -7.41 26.12
N GLY A 316 -35.05 -6.77 26.97
CA GLY A 316 -36.20 -5.98 26.55
C GLY A 316 -35.84 -4.61 25.96
N SER A 317 -34.77 -3.96 26.42
CA SER A 317 -34.30 -2.67 25.88
C SER A 317 -33.28 -2.80 24.74
N ALA A 318 -32.57 -3.92 24.64
CA ALA A 318 -31.59 -4.18 23.59
C ALA A 318 -32.22 -4.55 22.23
N GLU A 319 -33.53 -4.88 22.19
CA GLU A 319 -34.32 -4.93 20.94
C GLU A 319 -34.41 -3.55 20.23
N GLU A 320 -34.17 -2.44 20.95
CA GLU A 320 -34.09 -1.09 20.38
C GLU A 320 -32.64 -0.67 20.04
N GLY A 321 -31.64 -1.06 20.84
CA GLY A 321 -30.24 -0.65 20.65
C GLY A 321 -29.52 -1.27 19.44
N VAL A 322 -29.75 -2.56 19.17
CA VAL A 322 -29.08 -3.27 18.04
C VAL A 322 -29.74 -2.98 16.68
N LYS A 323 -30.99 -2.50 16.68
CA LYS A 323 -31.64 -1.96 15.46
C LYS A 323 -30.94 -0.71 14.91
N HIS A 324 -30.06 -0.08 15.70
CA HIS A 324 -29.37 1.17 15.38
C HIS A 324 -27.86 1.02 15.19
N PHE A 325 -27.35 -0.16 14.82
CA PHE A 325 -26.03 -0.16 14.16
C PHE A 325 -26.17 0.75 12.93
N PRO A 326 -25.36 1.82 12.79
CA PRO A 326 -25.57 2.79 11.73
C PRO A 326 -25.19 2.15 10.40
N LEU A 327 -26.11 1.39 9.82
CA LEU A 327 -26.16 1.35 8.38
C LEU A 327 -26.48 2.78 7.94
N PRO A 328 -25.84 3.28 6.88
CA PRO A 328 -26.29 4.51 6.26
C PRO A 328 -27.70 4.27 5.71
N ASP A 329 -28.71 4.45 6.57
CA ASP A 329 -30.12 4.28 6.25
C ASP A 329 -30.43 5.22 5.09
N ASN A 330 -30.69 4.64 3.92
CA ASN A 330 -31.11 5.35 2.71
C ASN A 330 -30.11 6.32 2.07
N LEU A 331 -28.83 5.93 1.91
CA LEU A 331 -28.03 6.55 0.84
C LEU A 331 -28.52 6.04 -0.51
N ASN A 332 -29.47 6.81 -1.07
CA ASN A 332 -30.07 6.64 -2.37
C ASN A 332 -28.96 6.28 -3.40
N ARG A 333 -28.91 5.02 -3.87
CA ARG A 333 -27.98 4.55 -4.93
C ARG A 333 -28.10 5.33 -6.26
N SER A 334 -28.94 6.36 -6.29
CA SER A 334 -29.33 7.19 -7.40
C SER A 334 -28.68 8.58 -7.40
N LEU A 335 -27.88 8.96 -6.39
CA LEU A 335 -27.13 10.22 -6.43
C LEU A 335 -26.03 10.14 -7.51
N PRO A 336 -25.95 11.10 -8.45
CA PRO A 336 -24.83 11.16 -9.38
C PRO A 336 -23.54 11.38 -8.59
N ILE A 337 -22.64 10.40 -8.65
CA ILE A 337 -21.34 10.42 -7.97
C ILE A 337 -20.39 11.30 -8.78
N SER A 338 -20.64 12.61 -8.81
CA SER A 338 -19.65 13.57 -9.31
C SER A 338 -19.07 14.31 -8.11
N LEU A 339 -17.77 14.15 -7.89
CA LEU A 339 -17.04 14.96 -6.91
C LEU A 339 -17.23 16.44 -7.26
N PRO A 340 -17.50 17.31 -6.26
CA PRO A 340 -17.70 18.72 -6.53
C PRO A 340 -16.42 19.31 -7.15
N GLU A 341 -16.60 20.12 -8.20
CA GLU A 341 -15.48 20.81 -8.83
C GLU A 341 -15.03 22.01 -7.99
N LEU A 342 -13.80 21.94 -7.48
CA LEU A 342 -13.18 23.07 -6.78
C LEU A 342 -12.72 24.10 -7.82
N SER A 343 -13.11 25.36 -7.62
CA SER A 343 -12.70 26.44 -8.52
C SER A 343 -11.22 26.77 -8.31
N LEU A 344 -10.55 27.18 -9.40
CA LEU A 344 -9.17 27.62 -9.34
C LEU A 344 -9.01 28.82 -8.38
N GLU A 345 -9.97 29.74 -8.38
CA GLU A 345 -10.02 30.90 -7.51
C GLU A 345 -10.00 30.51 -6.02
N SER A 346 -10.88 29.58 -5.62
CA SER A 346 -10.94 29.08 -4.25
C SER A 346 -9.64 28.39 -3.85
N LEU A 347 -9.14 27.48 -4.69
CA LEU A 347 -7.91 26.75 -4.45
C LEU A 347 -6.68 27.65 -4.32
N LEU A 348 -6.56 28.68 -5.16
CA LEU A 348 -5.46 29.66 -5.05
C LEU A 348 -5.55 30.42 -3.72
N SER A 349 -6.74 30.83 -3.30
CA SER A 349 -6.92 31.53 -2.02
C SER A 349 -6.57 30.65 -0.80
N LEU A 350 -6.82 29.34 -0.92
CA LEU A 350 -6.56 28.35 0.12
C LEU A 350 -5.08 27.94 0.18
N CYS A 351 -4.51 27.55 -0.96
CA CYS A 351 -3.20 26.88 -1.03
C CYS A 351 -2.03 27.85 -1.23
N ALA A 352 -2.23 29.02 -1.83
CA ALA A 352 -1.10 29.92 -2.07
C ALA A 352 -0.46 30.40 -0.76
N ASP A 353 0.86 30.61 -0.82
CA ASP A 353 1.62 31.17 0.30
C ASP A 353 1.01 32.50 0.75
N LYS A 354 0.77 32.65 2.06
CA LYS A 354 0.03 33.79 2.60
C LYS A 354 0.82 35.10 2.55
N LYS A 355 2.15 35.03 2.47
CA LYS A 355 3.02 36.22 2.48
C LYS A 355 3.26 36.74 1.06
N ASN A 356 3.58 35.85 0.13
CA ASN A 356 4.03 36.23 -1.22
C ASN A 356 3.11 35.76 -2.36
N LYS A 357 2.00 35.06 -2.06
CA LYS A 357 1.04 34.53 -3.03
C LYS A 357 1.64 33.57 -4.06
N THR A 358 2.67 32.83 -3.69
CA THR A 358 3.30 31.83 -4.55
C THR A 358 2.57 30.49 -4.50
N ILE A 359 2.41 29.87 -5.67
CA ILE A 359 1.92 28.50 -5.81
C ILE A 359 2.87 27.65 -6.67
N VAL A 360 3.06 26.40 -6.29
CA VAL A 360 3.68 25.38 -7.14
C VAL A 360 2.58 24.74 -8.00
N LEU A 361 2.72 24.75 -9.31
CA LEU A 361 1.75 24.17 -10.24
C LEU A 361 2.32 22.89 -10.87
N ALA A 362 1.60 21.79 -10.73
CA ALA A 362 1.84 20.55 -11.45
C ALA A 362 0.68 20.30 -12.44
N VAL A 363 0.99 19.83 -13.65
CA VAL A 363 -0.02 19.50 -14.67
C VAL A 363 0.09 18.01 -14.98
N VAL A 364 -1.01 17.26 -14.83
CA VAL A 364 -0.94 15.80 -14.83
C VAL A 364 -2.17 15.14 -15.48
N GLY A 365 -1.92 14.05 -16.23
CA GLY A 365 -2.95 13.11 -16.69
C GLY A 365 -2.92 11.81 -15.89
N TYR A 366 -4.00 11.03 -15.94
CA TYR A 366 -4.16 9.87 -15.06
C TYR A 366 -3.07 8.82 -15.23
N ASN A 367 -2.50 8.72 -16.42
CA ASN A 367 -1.37 7.84 -16.69
C ASN A 367 -0.15 8.15 -15.81
N TYR A 368 0.04 9.36 -15.29
CA TYR A 368 1.16 9.70 -14.38
C TYR A 368 0.77 9.67 -12.89
N LYS A 369 -0.38 9.10 -12.51
CA LYS A 369 -0.91 9.12 -11.13
C LYS A 369 0.06 8.67 -10.04
N ASP A 370 0.86 7.63 -10.28
CA ASP A 370 1.76 7.09 -9.25
C ASP A 370 2.97 8.03 -9.04
N MET A 371 3.42 8.67 -10.13
CA MET A 371 4.49 9.65 -10.10
C MET A 371 4.03 10.97 -9.46
N LEU A 372 2.78 11.36 -9.71
CA LEU A 372 2.12 12.44 -8.97
C LEU A 372 2.14 12.18 -7.47
N MET A 373 1.83 10.97 -7.04
CA MET A 373 1.85 10.63 -5.61
C MET A 373 3.26 10.67 -5.04
N SER A 374 4.25 10.09 -5.72
CA SER A 374 5.65 10.22 -5.28
C SER A 374 6.09 11.68 -5.18
N TRP A 375 5.70 12.52 -6.14
CA TRP A 375 5.99 13.95 -6.13
C TRP A 375 5.27 14.66 -4.96
N ALA A 376 3.99 14.37 -4.73
CA ALA A 376 3.19 14.96 -3.65
C ALA A 376 3.73 14.54 -2.27
N CYS A 377 4.10 13.28 -2.08
CA CYS A 377 4.77 12.79 -0.87
C CYS A 377 6.07 13.57 -0.62
N ARG A 378 6.85 13.83 -1.66
CA ARG A 378 8.05 14.65 -1.51
C ARG A 378 7.75 16.10 -1.15
N MET A 379 6.71 16.72 -1.73
CA MET A 379 6.27 18.06 -1.32
C MET A 379 5.93 18.08 0.17
N ARG A 380 5.19 17.07 0.67
CA ARG A 380 4.84 16.93 2.09
C ARG A 380 6.08 16.80 2.98
N HIS A 381 7.01 15.91 2.64
CA HIS A 381 8.27 15.74 3.38
C HIS A 381 9.12 17.02 3.43
N LEU A 382 9.05 17.86 2.39
CA LEU A 382 9.73 19.14 2.32
C LEU A 382 8.92 20.30 2.93
N GLN A 383 7.77 20.02 3.55
CA GLN A 383 6.84 21.00 4.11
C GLN A 383 6.38 22.04 3.08
N VAL A 384 6.31 21.64 1.81
CA VAL A 384 5.76 22.45 0.71
C VAL A 384 4.26 22.21 0.64
N THR A 385 3.50 23.10 1.26
CA THR A 385 2.02 23.00 1.32
C THR A 385 1.33 23.82 0.23
N ASN A 386 2.05 24.74 -0.42
CA ASN A 386 1.51 25.68 -1.39
C ASN A 386 1.61 25.17 -2.83
N PHE A 387 1.05 23.99 -3.11
CA PHE A 387 0.98 23.43 -4.46
C PHE A 387 -0.46 23.23 -4.95
N LEU A 388 -0.63 23.15 -6.28
CA LEU A 388 -1.88 22.83 -6.96
C LEU A 388 -1.62 21.84 -8.10
N VAL A 389 -2.57 20.93 -8.28
CA VAL A 389 -2.61 19.98 -9.39
C VAL A 389 -3.63 20.44 -10.42
N CYS A 390 -3.22 20.53 -11.67
CA CYS A 390 -4.13 20.73 -12.80
C CYS A 390 -4.33 19.38 -13.50
N ALA A 391 -5.53 18.82 -13.34
CA ALA A 391 -5.91 17.56 -13.97
C ALA A 391 -6.26 17.76 -15.44
N LEU A 392 -5.63 16.96 -16.30
CA LEU A 392 -5.82 16.97 -17.75
C LEU A 392 -7.02 16.14 -18.22
N ASP A 393 -7.50 15.23 -17.39
CA ASP A 393 -8.60 14.31 -17.64
C ASP A 393 -9.42 14.08 -16.36
N ASN A 394 -10.61 13.48 -16.47
CA ASN A 394 -11.51 13.30 -15.32
C ASN A 394 -10.94 12.27 -14.35
N GLU A 395 -10.28 11.24 -14.86
CA GLU A 395 -9.68 10.17 -14.09
C GLU A 395 -8.58 10.71 -13.17
N ALA A 396 -7.72 11.62 -13.67
CA ALA A 396 -6.71 12.32 -12.87
C ALA A 396 -7.33 13.20 -11.81
N TYR A 397 -8.43 13.88 -12.13
CA TYR A 397 -9.15 14.72 -11.17
C TYR A 397 -9.74 13.88 -10.04
N ASP A 398 -10.51 12.85 -10.38
CA ASP A 398 -11.17 11.98 -9.41
C ASP A 398 -10.12 11.29 -8.55
N PHE A 399 -9.04 10.78 -9.15
CA PHE A 399 -7.91 10.23 -8.41
C PHE A 399 -7.31 11.25 -7.45
N SER A 400 -6.94 12.44 -7.92
CA SER A 400 -6.28 13.46 -7.11
C SER A 400 -7.15 13.93 -5.95
N ILE A 401 -8.45 14.11 -6.16
CA ILE A 401 -9.41 14.43 -5.08
C ILE A 401 -9.49 13.29 -4.06
N LEU A 402 -9.57 12.04 -4.51
CA LEU A 402 -9.61 10.88 -3.61
C LEU A 402 -8.30 10.69 -2.83
N GLN A 403 -7.18 11.17 -3.39
CA GLN A 403 -5.90 11.29 -2.69
C GLN A 403 -5.76 12.60 -1.91
N GLY A 404 -6.85 13.37 -1.73
CA GLY A 404 -6.94 14.68 -1.08
C GLY A 404 -5.85 15.67 -1.48
N LEU A 405 -5.50 15.68 -2.76
CA LEU A 405 -4.63 16.67 -3.37
C LEU A 405 -5.46 17.90 -3.80
N PRO A 406 -4.90 19.12 -3.73
CA PRO A 406 -5.58 20.32 -4.16
C PRO A 406 -5.60 20.39 -5.69
N VAL A 407 -6.71 19.98 -6.31
CA VAL A 407 -6.80 19.76 -7.76
C VAL A 407 -7.97 20.50 -8.41
N PHE A 408 -7.77 20.98 -9.64
CA PHE A 408 -8.83 21.51 -10.51
C PHE A 408 -8.73 20.92 -11.91
N LYS A 409 -9.86 20.86 -12.62
CA LYS A 409 -9.91 20.38 -14.01
C LYS A 409 -9.53 21.47 -14.99
N TYR A 410 -8.86 21.08 -16.06
CA TYR A 410 -8.67 21.96 -17.20
C TYR A 410 -9.96 22.07 -18.04
N SER A 411 -10.63 23.22 -17.97
CA SER A 411 -11.85 23.50 -18.75
C SER A 411 -11.50 23.95 -20.17
N SER A 412 -11.35 23.02 -21.11
CA SER A 412 -11.29 23.30 -22.54
C SER A 412 -12.11 22.27 -23.30
N THR A 413 -13.00 22.75 -24.18
CA THR A 413 -13.90 21.94 -25.01
C THR A 413 -13.17 21.09 -26.07
N GLU A 414 -11.84 21.16 -26.17
CA GLU A 414 -11.09 20.66 -27.33
C GLU A 414 -10.45 19.27 -27.19
N THR A 415 -10.47 18.59 -26.03
CA THR A 415 -9.57 17.43 -25.90
C THR A 415 -10.06 16.31 -24.97
N LYS A 416 -10.67 15.27 -25.57
CA LYS A 416 -10.48 13.88 -25.11
C LYS A 416 -9.17 13.38 -25.71
N ILE A 417 -8.06 13.53 -24.99
CA ILE A 417 -6.76 13.01 -25.42
C ILE A 417 -6.62 11.59 -24.86
N GLY A 418 -6.39 10.60 -25.72
CA GLY A 418 -5.90 9.29 -25.30
C GLY A 418 -4.40 9.38 -25.02
N TYR A 419 -4.00 9.23 -23.76
CA TYR A 419 -2.68 9.65 -23.27
C TYR A 419 -1.55 8.62 -23.38
N ASP A 420 -1.83 7.42 -23.89
CA ASP A 420 -0.81 6.37 -24.03
C ASP A 420 0.25 6.69 -25.11
N ASP A 421 -0.06 7.61 -26.06
CA ASP A 421 0.82 8.00 -27.18
C ASP A 421 1.44 9.42 -27.05
N CYS A 422 1.34 10.07 -25.89
CA CYS A 422 1.80 11.46 -25.69
C CYS A 422 3.29 11.56 -25.32
N HIS A 423 4.18 11.30 -26.29
CA HIS A 423 5.64 11.39 -26.12
C HIS A 423 6.24 12.66 -26.74
N PHE A 424 7.49 12.97 -26.37
CA PHE A 424 8.23 14.12 -26.91
C PHE A 424 8.17 14.14 -28.45
N GLY A 425 7.82 15.30 -29.02
CA GLY A 425 7.69 15.50 -30.46
C GLY A 425 6.30 15.20 -31.06
N THR A 426 5.38 14.57 -30.31
CA THR A 426 4.02 14.27 -30.80
C THR A 426 3.10 15.50 -30.80
N GLU A 427 2.04 15.48 -31.62
CA GLU A 427 1.01 16.54 -31.60
C GLU A 427 0.27 16.62 -30.25
N CYS A 428 0.10 15.49 -29.56
CA CYS A 428 -0.40 15.49 -28.20
C CYS A 428 0.53 16.27 -27.25
N PHE A 429 1.84 15.96 -27.27
CA PHE A 429 2.83 16.65 -26.44
C PHE A 429 2.86 18.16 -26.71
N LYS A 430 2.75 18.58 -27.97
CA LYS A 430 2.64 20.00 -28.33
C LYS A 430 1.39 20.65 -27.73
N ARG A 431 0.23 19.97 -27.74
CA ARG A 431 -1.01 20.49 -27.13
C ARG A 431 -0.89 20.64 -25.61
N VAL A 432 -0.40 19.61 -24.92
CA VAL A 432 -0.22 19.62 -23.46
C VAL A 432 0.80 20.68 -23.03
N THR A 433 1.95 20.77 -23.71
CA THR A 433 2.96 21.78 -23.39
C THR A 433 2.44 23.19 -23.61
N LYS A 434 1.73 23.49 -24.71
CA LYS A 434 1.10 24.81 -24.93
C LYS A 434 0.02 25.15 -23.89
N MET A 435 -0.59 24.16 -23.26
CA MET A 435 -1.58 24.37 -22.20
C MET A 435 -0.90 24.82 -20.89
N LYS A 436 0.30 24.32 -20.56
CA LYS A 436 1.03 24.69 -19.33
C LYS A 436 1.21 26.20 -19.20
N SER A 437 1.81 26.86 -20.18
CA SER A 437 1.97 28.33 -20.23
C SER A 437 0.66 29.09 -20.24
N ARG A 438 -0.41 28.57 -20.88
CA ARG A 438 -1.74 29.19 -20.80
C ARG A 438 -2.27 29.17 -19.37
N MET A 439 -2.09 28.07 -18.65
CA MET A 439 -2.51 27.94 -17.26
C MET A 439 -1.70 28.85 -16.35
N VAL A 440 -0.37 28.86 -16.50
CA VAL A 440 0.50 29.78 -15.76
C VAL A 440 0.11 31.23 -16.03
N LEU A 441 -0.10 31.63 -17.29
CA LEU A 441 -0.54 32.98 -17.63
C LEU A 441 -1.90 33.34 -16.99
N LYS A 442 -2.83 32.39 -16.90
CA LYS A 442 -4.12 32.59 -16.23
C LYS A 442 -3.90 32.91 -14.75
N ILE A 443 -3.09 32.13 -14.04
CA ILE A 443 -2.81 32.29 -12.61
C ILE A 443 -2.03 33.59 -12.34
N LEU A 444 -1.04 33.92 -13.17
CA LEU A 444 -0.31 35.20 -13.09
C LEU A 444 -1.27 36.39 -13.23
N LYS A 445 -2.22 36.35 -14.16
CA LYS A 445 -3.25 37.41 -14.31
C LYS A 445 -4.17 37.54 -13.09
N MET A 446 -4.30 36.49 -12.29
CA MET A 446 -5.08 36.48 -11.05
C MET A 446 -4.29 37.02 -9.83
N GLY A 447 -3.02 37.40 -10.01
CA GLY A 447 -2.21 38.02 -8.96
C GLY A 447 -1.34 37.06 -8.14
N TYR A 448 -1.07 35.85 -8.64
CA TYR A 448 -0.30 34.81 -7.93
C TYR A 448 0.98 34.47 -8.67
N ASN A 449 2.10 34.33 -7.95
CA ASN A 449 3.36 33.85 -8.54
C ASN A 449 3.28 32.34 -8.74
N VAL A 450 3.96 31.82 -9.77
CA VAL A 450 3.89 30.39 -10.11
C VAL A 450 5.29 29.80 -10.24
N LEU A 451 5.55 28.73 -9.48
CA LEU A 451 6.59 27.75 -9.79
C LEU A 451 5.95 26.61 -10.57
N MET A 452 6.22 26.52 -11.86
CA MET A 452 5.83 25.36 -12.67
C MET A 452 6.82 24.22 -12.40
N SER A 453 6.32 23.02 -12.06
CA SER A 453 7.13 21.81 -11.90
C SER A 453 6.44 20.63 -12.55
N ASP A 454 7.17 19.89 -13.38
CA ASP A 454 6.72 18.57 -13.80
C ASP A 454 6.79 17.58 -12.62
N VAL A 455 5.88 16.60 -12.62
CA VAL A 455 5.77 15.59 -11.55
C VAL A 455 6.91 14.56 -11.59
N ASP A 456 7.67 14.52 -12.69
CA ASP A 456 8.84 13.67 -12.84
C ASP A 456 10.13 14.36 -12.33
N ILE A 457 10.02 15.51 -11.69
CA ILE A 457 11.15 16.19 -11.05
C ILE A 457 11.22 15.76 -9.59
N TYR A 458 12.34 15.18 -9.17
CA TYR A 458 12.57 14.86 -7.77
C TYR A 458 13.15 16.06 -7.03
N TRP A 459 12.60 16.40 -5.86
CA TRP A 459 13.01 17.57 -5.09
C TRP A 459 13.84 17.14 -3.88
N PHE A 460 15.06 17.62 -3.76
CA PHE A 460 15.92 17.33 -2.61
C PHE A 460 15.71 18.33 -1.47
N LYS A 461 15.45 19.61 -1.82
CA LYS A 461 15.25 20.73 -0.90
C LYS A 461 14.07 21.57 -1.37
N ASN A 462 13.46 22.35 -0.48
CA ASN A 462 12.48 23.36 -0.87
C ASN A 462 13.18 24.54 -1.61
N PRO A 463 12.96 24.74 -2.92
CA PRO A 463 13.63 25.76 -3.70
C PRO A 463 12.94 27.13 -3.63
N LEU A 464 11.72 27.22 -3.09
CA LEU A 464 10.91 28.44 -3.10
C LEU A 464 11.60 29.65 -2.45
N PRO A 465 12.29 29.51 -1.28
CA PRO A 465 13.01 30.65 -0.69
C PRO A 465 14.11 31.20 -1.59
N PHE A 466 14.82 30.33 -2.30
CA PHE A 466 15.87 30.72 -3.25
C PHE A 466 15.27 31.36 -4.52
N LEU A 467 14.26 30.73 -5.12
CA LEU A 467 13.65 31.22 -6.35
C LEU A 467 12.93 32.56 -6.16
N SER A 468 12.33 32.78 -4.99
CA SER A 468 11.65 34.03 -4.66
C SER A 468 12.59 35.23 -4.44
N SER A 469 13.91 35.01 -4.27
CA SER A 469 14.87 36.10 -4.05
C SER A 469 15.22 36.89 -5.31
N PHE A 470 14.90 36.38 -6.51
CA PHE A 470 15.24 37.04 -7.79
C PHE A 470 14.42 38.30 -8.08
N GLY A 471 13.31 38.51 -7.37
CA GLY A 471 12.50 39.72 -7.46
C GLY A 471 11.68 39.85 -8.76
N PRO A 472 10.83 40.88 -8.87
CA PRO A 472 9.93 41.06 -10.01
C PRO A 472 10.70 41.29 -11.33
N ALA A 473 10.02 41.06 -12.46
CA ALA A 473 10.59 41.15 -13.81
C ALA A 473 11.80 40.22 -14.06
N VAL A 474 11.86 39.11 -13.33
CA VAL A 474 12.78 38.00 -13.58
C VAL A 474 11.99 36.69 -13.75
N LEU A 475 12.20 36.00 -14.87
CA LEU A 475 11.79 34.61 -15.06
C LEU A 475 13.00 33.73 -14.78
N VAL A 476 12.90 32.86 -13.77
CA VAL A 476 13.97 31.94 -13.42
C VAL A 476 13.61 30.57 -14.00
N ALA A 477 14.48 29.97 -14.81
CA ALA A 477 14.17 28.72 -15.51
C ALA A 477 15.34 27.74 -15.46
N GLN A 478 15.03 26.45 -15.38
CA GLN A 478 16.04 25.41 -15.54
C GLN A 478 16.63 25.43 -16.96
N SER A 479 17.90 25.00 -17.11
CA SER A 479 18.53 24.80 -18.41
C SER A 479 18.54 23.33 -18.83
N ASP A 480 18.30 23.08 -20.11
CA ASP A 480 18.53 21.81 -20.80
C ASP A 480 19.96 21.69 -21.37
N GLU A 481 20.84 22.65 -21.09
CA GLU A 481 22.26 22.52 -21.40
C GLU A 481 22.92 21.55 -20.42
N TYR A 482 23.53 20.48 -20.93
CA TYR A 482 24.08 19.39 -20.13
C TYR A 482 25.62 19.36 -20.16
N ASN A 483 26.28 20.17 -20.99
CA ASN A 483 27.73 20.25 -20.98
C ASN A 483 28.23 20.81 -19.64
N LEU A 484 29.32 20.24 -19.10
CA LEU A 484 29.90 20.62 -17.80
C LEU A 484 30.44 22.06 -17.77
N THR A 485 30.85 22.60 -18.91
CA THR A 485 31.45 23.92 -19.05
C THR A 485 30.79 24.74 -20.15
N GLY A 486 30.91 26.06 -20.06
CA GLY A 486 30.37 27.00 -21.05
C GLY A 486 28.96 27.47 -20.70
N ALA A 487 28.45 28.37 -21.55
CA ALA A 487 27.19 29.08 -21.33
C ALA A 487 25.99 28.13 -21.21
N ILE A 488 25.11 28.40 -20.25
CA ILE A 488 23.90 27.61 -19.97
C ILE A 488 22.67 28.12 -20.74
N ASN A 489 22.74 29.33 -21.28
CA ASN A 489 21.66 29.99 -22.03
C ASN A 489 21.75 29.78 -23.55
N LEU A 490 22.37 28.68 -24.03
CA LEU A 490 22.53 28.40 -25.47
C LEU A 490 21.19 28.27 -26.22
N PRO A 491 21.15 28.48 -27.55
CA PRO A 491 19.95 28.38 -28.36
C PRO A 491 19.12 27.12 -28.09
N GLY A 492 17.84 27.32 -27.72
CA GLY A 492 16.90 26.23 -27.44
C GLY A 492 17.08 25.50 -26.09
N ARG A 493 17.95 26.00 -25.20
CA ARG A 493 18.26 25.33 -23.91
C ARG A 493 17.42 25.78 -22.72
N LEU A 494 16.43 26.64 -22.89
CA LEU A 494 15.50 26.95 -21.80
C LEU A 494 14.63 25.71 -21.56
N ASN A 495 14.49 25.22 -20.33
CA ASN A 495 13.63 24.09 -19.99
C ASN A 495 12.26 24.58 -19.47
N SER A 496 11.16 24.07 -20.02
CA SER A 496 9.80 24.50 -19.62
C SER A 496 9.10 23.58 -18.60
N GLY A 497 9.80 22.55 -18.09
CA GLY A 497 9.33 21.68 -17.02
C GLY A 497 9.64 22.19 -15.61
N PHE A 498 10.55 23.16 -15.45
CA PHE A 498 10.83 23.79 -14.16
C PHE A 498 11.18 25.28 -14.29
N TYR A 499 10.28 26.18 -13.88
CA TYR A 499 10.53 27.62 -13.89
C TYR A 499 9.66 28.38 -12.88
N TYR A 500 10.16 29.52 -12.41
CA TYR A 500 9.49 30.43 -11.49
C TYR A 500 9.19 31.78 -12.12
N ALA A 501 7.90 32.16 -12.11
CA ALA A 501 7.38 33.36 -12.73
C ALA A 501 6.64 34.24 -11.70
N HIS A 502 7.02 35.53 -11.65
CA HIS A 502 6.35 36.52 -10.83
C HIS A 502 5.09 37.08 -11.50
N SER A 503 4.06 37.32 -10.70
CA SER A 503 2.85 38.01 -11.13
C SER A 503 3.09 39.53 -11.22
N ASP A 504 3.87 39.95 -12.21
CA ASP A 504 4.13 41.35 -12.54
C ASP A 504 3.84 41.65 -14.02
N ASN A 505 3.75 42.93 -14.36
CA ASN A 505 3.36 43.36 -15.70
C ASN A 505 4.33 42.90 -16.80
N ALA A 506 5.65 42.92 -16.53
CA ALA A 506 6.64 42.51 -17.52
C ALA A 506 6.51 41.00 -17.81
N THR A 507 6.42 40.18 -16.76
CA THR A 507 6.25 38.73 -16.87
C THR A 507 4.93 38.37 -17.55
N ILE A 508 3.82 39.00 -17.19
CA ILE A 508 2.50 38.73 -17.80
C ILE A 508 2.50 39.04 -19.29
N VAL A 509 3.05 40.19 -19.71
CA VAL A 509 3.11 40.56 -21.13
C VAL A 509 4.06 39.63 -21.90
N ALA A 510 5.17 39.21 -21.30
CA ALA A 510 6.09 38.26 -21.91
C ALA A 510 5.43 36.88 -22.11
N PHE A 511 4.71 36.35 -21.11
CA PHE A 511 3.96 35.10 -21.24
C PHE A 511 2.82 35.22 -22.28
N GLN A 512 2.18 36.38 -22.42
CA GLN A 512 1.22 36.60 -23.52
C GLN A 512 1.88 36.43 -24.88
N LYS A 513 3.08 37.01 -25.07
CA LYS A 513 3.85 36.82 -26.30
C LYS A 513 4.19 35.34 -26.53
N VAL A 514 4.64 34.63 -25.50
CA VAL A 514 4.96 33.19 -25.58
C VAL A 514 3.74 32.39 -26.01
N VAL A 515 2.57 32.62 -25.40
CA VAL A 515 1.32 31.92 -25.72
C VAL A 515 0.86 32.22 -27.15
N ILE A 516 0.99 33.47 -27.61
CA ILE A 516 0.67 33.88 -28.98
C ILE A 516 1.62 33.18 -29.97
N HIS A 517 2.93 33.25 -29.73
CA HIS A 517 3.95 32.61 -30.57
C HIS A 517 3.75 31.09 -30.65
N ALA A 518 3.51 30.44 -29.50
CA ALA A 518 3.27 29.01 -29.44
C ALA A 518 1.98 28.61 -30.15
N SER A 519 0.93 29.44 -30.11
CA SER A 519 -0.33 29.18 -30.80
C SER A 519 -0.23 29.37 -32.31
N ALA A 520 0.63 30.28 -32.78
CA ALA A 520 0.87 30.55 -34.19
C ALA A 520 1.92 29.63 -34.84
N SER A 521 2.65 28.82 -34.06
CA SER A 521 3.73 27.94 -34.54
C SER A 521 3.39 26.46 -34.43
N THR A 522 4.10 25.63 -35.20
CA THR A 522 4.07 24.16 -35.12
C THR A 522 5.02 23.60 -34.05
N LEU A 523 5.69 24.48 -33.31
CA LEU A 523 6.65 24.15 -32.25
C LEU A 523 5.93 23.72 -30.97
N SER A 524 6.66 23.03 -30.09
CA SER A 524 6.26 22.86 -28.68
C SER A 524 6.46 24.16 -27.91
N GLU A 525 6.03 24.17 -26.64
CA GLU A 525 6.17 25.33 -25.77
C GLU A 525 7.63 25.75 -25.55
N GLN A 526 8.52 24.80 -25.30
CA GLN A 526 9.90 25.09 -24.90
C GLN A 526 10.69 25.93 -25.93
N PRO A 527 10.71 25.58 -27.25
CA PRO A 527 11.27 26.46 -28.28
C PRO A 527 10.59 27.82 -28.32
N SER A 528 9.27 27.88 -28.07
CA SER A 528 8.53 29.15 -28.07
C SER A 528 8.94 30.06 -26.90
N PHE A 529 9.22 29.52 -25.73
CA PHE A 529 9.82 30.29 -24.62
C PHE A 529 11.17 30.87 -25.03
N TYR A 530 12.05 30.03 -25.58
CA TYR A 530 13.38 30.47 -25.96
C TYR A 530 13.32 31.55 -27.05
N ASP A 531 12.64 31.31 -28.16
CA ASP A 531 12.58 32.23 -29.29
C ASP A 531 11.92 33.56 -28.91
N THR A 532 10.91 33.54 -28.04
CA THR A 532 10.23 34.76 -27.60
C THR A 532 11.07 35.57 -26.62
N LEU A 533 11.74 34.91 -25.66
CA LEU A 533 12.39 35.59 -24.53
C LEU A 533 13.88 35.84 -24.77
N CYS A 534 14.57 34.89 -25.39
CA CYS A 534 15.99 34.96 -25.75
C CYS A 534 16.23 35.35 -27.21
N GLY A 535 15.18 35.45 -28.02
CA GLY A 535 15.28 35.76 -29.44
C GLY A 535 15.69 34.53 -30.26
N VAL A 536 15.26 34.50 -31.53
CA VAL A 536 15.61 33.41 -32.46
C VAL A 536 17.13 33.29 -32.57
N GLY A 537 17.65 32.08 -32.35
CA GLY A 537 19.10 31.84 -32.34
C GLY A 537 19.87 32.49 -31.17
N GLY A 538 19.16 33.01 -30.15
CA GLY A 538 19.75 33.63 -28.97
C GLY A 538 20.16 35.10 -29.15
N SER A 539 19.50 35.83 -30.05
CA SER A 539 19.83 37.24 -30.36
C SER A 539 19.77 38.20 -29.16
N ASN A 540 19.02 37.84 -28.12
CA ASN A 540 18.79 38.64 -26.91
C ASN A 540 19.48 38.05 -25.66
N ARG A 541 20.45 37.13 -25.85
CA ARG A 541 21.26 36.61 -24.75
C ARG A 541 22.09 37.72 -24.12
N VAL A 542 22.22 37.66 -22.80
CA VAL A 542 23.06 38.56 -22.00
C VAL A 542 23.91 37.69 -21.10
N GLY A 543 25.23 37.76 -21.27
CA GLY A 543 26.16 36.89 -20.54
C GLY A 543 25.95 35.40 -20.86
N GLU A 544 26.38 34.56 -19.93
CA GLU A 544 26.39 33.09 -20.08
C GLU A 544 25.13 32.42 -19.49
N ASP A 545 24.35 33.15 -18.71
CA ASP A 545 23.25 32.66 -17.87
C ASP A 545 21.94 33.44 -18.05
N GLY A 546 21.89 34.42 -18.94
CA GLY A 546 20.77 35.36 -19.01
C GLY A 546 20.25 35.65 -20.42
N CYS A 547 19.01 36.13 -20.48
CA CYS A 547 18.44 36.80 -21.64
C CYS A 547 17.68 38.05 -21.21
N LEU A 548 17.54 39.03 -22.10
CA LEU A 548 16.77 40.24 -21.84
C LEU A 548 15.76 40.47 -22.97
N GLU A 549 14.47 40.26 -22.70
CA GLU A 549 13.43 40.46 -23.71
C GLU A 549 13.29 41.97 -24.01
N PRO A 550 13.39 42.39 -25.28
CA PRO A 550 13.62 43.79 -25.62
C PRO A 550 12.43 44.72 -25.35
N THR A 551 11.19 44.19 -25.32
CA THR A 551 9.98 45.04 -25.21
C THR A 551 9.52 45.22 -23.78
N THR A 552 9.46 44.13 -23.03
CA THR A 552 8.99 44.02 -21.64
C THR A 552 10.11 44.26 -20.65
N ARG A 553 11.37 44.19 -21.10
CA ARG A 553 12.57 44.24 -20.27
C ARG A 553 12.63 43.10 -19.24
N LEU A 554 11.87 42.02 -19.46
CA LEU A 554 11.92 40.83 -18.62
C LEU A 554 13.30 40.17 -18.75
N ARG A 555 13.96 39.93 -17.62
CA ARG A 555 15.19 39.15 -17.57
C ARG A 555 14.84 37.66 -17.43
N VAL A 556 15.37 36.82 -18.30
CA VAL A 556 15.41 35.37 -18.05
C VAL A 556 16.73 35.06 -17.38
N HIS A 557 16.69 34.35 -16.25
CA HIS A 557 17.87 33.83 -15.57
C HIS A 557 17.83 32.30 -15.60
N PHE A 558 18.87 31.70 -16.15
CA PHE A 558 19.02 30.26 -16.22
C PHE A 558 19.64 29.76 -14.92
N LEU A 559 19.00 28.78 -14.30
CA LEU A 559 19.45 28.19 -13.04
C LEU A 559 20.77 27.44 -13.23
N ASP A 560 21.60 27.50 -12.20
CA ASP A 560 22.85 26.76 -12.12
C ASP A 560 22.60 25.26 -12.26
N ARG A 561 23.32 24.62 -13.20
CA ARG A 561 23.10 23.21 -13.57
C ARG A 561 23.64 22.21 -12.54
N ASP A 562 24.52 22.60 -11.62
CA ASP A 562 24.91 21.74 -10.50
C ASP A 562 23.82 21.68 -9.43
N HIS A 563 23.12 22.79 -9.20
CA HIS A 563 22.05 22.88 -8.21
C HIS A 563 20.66 22.50 -8.76
N PHE A 564 20.43 22.69 -10.06
CA PHE A 564 19.18 22.37 -10.77
C PHE A 564 19.44 21.50 -12.01
N PRO A 565 20.10 20.34 -11.89
CA PRO A 565 20.46 19.48 -13.01
C PRO A 565 19.26 18.99 -13.81
N ASN A 566 19.42 19.00 -15.14
CA ASN A 566 18.57 18.24 -16.05
C ASN A 566 19.00 16.77 -16.13
N GLY A 567 18.20 15.95 -16.78
CA GLY A 567 18.35 14.51 -16.79
C GLY A 567 19.47 13.93 -17.65
N ALA A 568 20.25 14.78 -18.33
CA ALA A 568 21.47 14.40 -19.05
C ALA A 568 22.75 15.00 -18.43
N TYR A 569 22.61 15.79 -17.37
CA TYR A 569 23.75 16.47 -16.77
C TYR A 569 24.62 15.52 -15.94
N ASP A 570 25.93 15.56 -16.20
CA ASP A 570 26.99 14.92 -15.40
C ASP A 570 26.78 13.42 -15.12
N GLY A 571 26.05 12.72 -15.99
CA GLY A 571 25.76 11.28 -15.81
C GLY A 571 25.00 10.97 -14.52
N LEU A 572 24.34 11.95 -13.88
CA LEU A 572 23.72 11.79 -12.56
C LEU A 572 22.67 10.67 -12.49
N TRP A 573 22.03 10.35 -13.61
CA TRP A 573 21.06 9.25 -13.72
C TRP A 573 21.69 7.92 -14.21
N GLU A 574 22.93 7.93 -14.67
CA GLU A 574 23.61 6.78 -15.29
C GLU A 574 24.46 5.99 -14.29
N GLU A 575 24.91 6.62 -13.19
CA GLU A 575 25.52 5.92 -12.06
C GLU A 575 24.46 5.11 -11.30
N VAL A 576 24.31 3.84 -11.69
CA VAL A 576 23.34 2.89 -11.11
C VAL A 576 23.57 2.78 -9.60
N GLY A 577 22.73 3.48 -8.83
CA GLY A 577 22.67 3.41 -7.36
C GLY A 577 23.08 4.68 -6.61
N ASN A 578 23.54 5.75 -7.28
CA ASN A 578 24.03 6.96 -6.57
C ASN A 578 23.44 8.31 -7.03
N ALA A 579 22.34 8.34 -7.79
CA ALA A 579 21.74 9.64 -8.17
C ALA A 579 21.34 10.49 -6.94
N LYS A 580 20.87 9.83 -5.87
CA LYS A 580 20.49 10.48 -4.61
C LYS A 580 21.69 11.09 -3.89
N GLU A 581 22.70 10.29 -3.55
CA GLU A 581 23.87 10.79 -2.80
C GLU A 581 24.73 11.73 -3.65
N ALA A 582 24.88 11.50 -4.97
CA ALA A 582 25.56 12.45 -5.87
C ALA A 582 24.87 13.83 -5.89
N CYS A 583 23.53 13.85 -5.95
CA CYS A 583 22.78 15.10 -5.88
C CYS A 583 22.86 15.75 -4.48
N GLU A 584 22.84 14.97 -3.41
CA GLU A 584 23.01 15.49 -2.04
C GLU A 584 24.41 16.12 -1.85
N ILE A 585 25.47 15.48 -2.37
CA ILE A 585 26.86 15.99 -2.34
C ILE A 585 26.98 17.30 -3.12
N LYS A 586 26.39 17.38 -4.32
CA LYS A 586 26.35 18.61 -5.13
C LYS A 586 25.45 19.69 -4.53
N GLY A 587 24.64 19.34 -3.54
CA GLY A 587 23.72 20.26 -2.90
C GLY A 587 22.50 20.60 -3.76
N CYS A 588 22.09 19.71 -4.67
CA CYS A 588 20.96 19.92 -5.58
C CYS A 588 19.69 20.34 -4.83
N PHE A 589 18.91 21.22 -5.47
CA PHE A 589 17.55 21.51 -5.08
C PHE A 589 16.59 20.51 -5.71
N VAL A 590 16.79 20.20 -6.98
CA VAL A 590 15.95 19.29 -7.77
C VAL A 590 16.80 18.47 -8.75
N LEU A 591 16.28 17.34 -9.22
CA LEU A 591 16.82 16.59 -10.35
C LEU A 591 15.68 16.24 -11.31
N HIS A 592 15.77 16.71 -12.55
CA HIS A 592 14.73 16.49 -13.55
C HIS A 592 14.93 15.14 -14.24
N ASN A 593 13.88 14.31 -14.26
CA ASN A 593 13.84 13.03 -14.97
C ASN A 593 13.53 13.20 -16.48
N ASN A 594 14.02 14.26 -17.14
CA ASN A 594 13.95 14.42 -18.59
C ASN A 594 15.12 13.72 -19.32
N TRP A 595 15.19 13.80 -20.65
CA TRP A 595 16.12 13.04 -21.51
C TRP A 595 15.89 11.51 -21.53
N VAL A 596 14.77 11.04 -20.98
CA VAL A 596 14.26 9.67 -21.16
C VAL A 596 12.79 9.73 -21.59
N SER A 597 12.39 8.87 -22.54
CA SER A 597 11.03 8.87 -23.10
C SER A 597 10.20 7.68 -22.60
N GLY A 598 8.93 7.96 -22.29
CA GLY A 598 7.95 6.98 -21.83
C GLY A 598 7.83 6.89 -20.31
N ARG A 599 6.59 6.82 -19.82
CA ARG A 599 6.28 6.76 -18.38
C ARG A 599 7.03 5.64 -17.68
N LYS A 600 6.96 4.42 -18.24
CA LYS A 600 7.57 3.23 -17.63
C LYS A 600 9.06 3.41 -17.37
N LYS A 601 9.81 3.93 -18.35
CA LYS A 601 11.25 4.21 -18.20
C LYS A 601 11.52 5.31 -17.17
N LYS A 602 10.70 6.37 -17.13
CA LYS A 602 10.80 7.43 -16.12
C LYS A 602 10.59 6.87 -14.71
N THR A 603 9.54 6.08 -14.51
CA THR A 603 9.26 5.41 -13.23
C THR A 603 10.39 4.47 -12.84
N GLU A 604 10.83 3.58 -13.74
CA GLU A 604 11.93 2.66 -13.50
C GLU A 604 13.21 3.40 -13.09
N ARG A 605 13.54 4.50 -13.77
CA ARG A 605 14.73 5.31 -13.48
C ARG A 605 14.66 5.97 -12.10
N GLN A 606 13.52 6.54 -11.71
CA GLN A 606 13.33 7.13 -10.36
C GLN A 606 13.37 6.08 -9.25
N VAL A 607 12.60 4.99 -9.41
CA VAL A 607 12.51 3.91 -8.41
C VAL A 607 13.88 3.25 -8.19
N SER A 608 14.58 2.88 -9.27
CA SER A 608 15.91 2.25 -9.18
C SER A 608 16.99 3.19 -8.61
N SER A 609 16.78 4.50 -8.69
CA SER A 609 17.70 5.51 -8.15
C SER A 609 17.41 5.88 -6.68
N GLY A 610 16.43 5.26 -6.03
CA GLY A 610 16.02 5.61 -4.67
C GLY A 610 15.35 6.99 -4.55
N LEU A 611 14.83 7.52 -5.67
CA LEU A 611 14.17 8.82 -5.79
C LEU A 611 12.66 8.63 -5.96
N TRP A 612 12.06 7.83 -5.08
CA TRP A 612 10.65 7.45 -5.11
C TRP A 612 10.11 7.31 -3.68
N ASP A 613 9.07 8.07 -3.35
CA ASP A 613 8.57 8.26 -1.98
C ASP A 613 7.10 7.81 -1.80
N TYR A 614 6.59 6.93 -2.67
CA TYR A 614 5.21 6.45 -2.60
C TYR A 614 5.11 4.92 -2.72
N ASP A 615 4.54 4.26 -1.71
CA ASP A 615 4.26 2.83 -1.75
C ASP A 615 2.92 2.58 -2.44
N ILE A 616 3.00 2.02 -3.65
CA ILE A 616 1.82 1.72 -4.46
C ILE A 616 0.98 0.59 -3.83
N SER A 617 1.58 -0.27 -3.00
CA SER A 617 0.89 -1.40 -2.38
C SER A 617 0.04 -0.99 -1.18
N THR A 618 0.50 -0.03 -0.38
CA THR A 618 -0.23 0.47 0.79
C THR A 618 -0.95 1.79 0.54
N HIS A 619 -0.70 2.43 -0.61
CA HIS A 619 -1.16 3.79 -0.94
C HIS A 619 -0.65 4.87 0.03
N GLU A 620 0.54 4.66 0.60
CA GLU A 620 1.13 5.56 1.60
C GLU A 620 2.37 6.27 1.07
N CYS A 621 2.66 7.44 1.63
CA CYS A 621 3.98 8.02 1.48
C CYS A 621 5.01 7.17 2.25
N VAL A 622 6.13 6.85 1.59
CA VAL A 622 7.20 6.06 2.23
C VAL A 622 7.85 6.92 3.30
N CYS A 623 7.58 6.60 4.57
CA CYS A 623 8.28 7.22 5.68
C CYS A 623 9.75 6.78 5.62
N THR A 624 10.66 7.70 5.28
CA THR A 624 12.08 7.43 5.48
C THR A 624 12.32 7.38 6.98
N ASN A 625 12.64 6.20 7.53
CA ASN A 625 13.06 6.00 8.91
C ASN A 625 14.19 6.98 9.26
N GLY A 626 13.79 8.10 9.84
CA GLY A 626 14.63 9.19 10.31
C GLY A 626 14.24 9.60 11.73
N ALA A 627 13.67 8.69 12.51
CA ALA A 627 13.63 8.70 13.96
C ALA A 627 13.07 7.34 14.41
N THR A 628 13.91 6.50 15.00
CA THR A 628 13.42 5.58 16.03
C THR A 628 12.74 6.41 17.13
N PRO A 629 11.70 5.90 17.82
CA PRO A 629 11.00 6.61 18.90
C PRO A 629 11.85 6.70 20.20
N ASP A 630 13.13 7.05 20.08
CA ASP A 630 14.07 7.21 21.18
C ASP A 630 14.90 8.48 21.00
N THR A 631 14.26 9.65 20.86
CA THR A 631 14.74 10.95 21.40
C THR A 631 13.77 12.07 21.04
N LEU A 632 12.87 12.40 21.97
CA LEU A 632 12.27 13.74 22.02
C LEU A 632 13.39 14.74 22.35
N ILE A 633 13.87 15.48 21.35
CA ILE A 633 14.71 16.66 21.56
C ILE A 633 13.76 17.82 21.85
N ILE A 634 13.57 18.13 23.14
CA ILE A 634 13.01 19.41 23.58
C ILE A 634 14.17 20.42 23.58
N PHE A 635 14.00 21.49 22.79
CA PHE A 635 14.81 22.69 22.89
C PHE A 635 14.55 23.34 24.25
N GLU A 636 15.54 23.31 25.15
CA GLU A 636 15.65 24.31 26.21
C GLU A 636 17.09 24.84 26.30
N ASP A 637 17.14 26.13 26.58
CA ASP A 637 18.29 27.01 26.44
C ASP A 637 19.51 26.64 27.31
N THR A 638 20.66 26.93 26.69
CA THR A 638 22.03 27.13 27.17
C THR A 638 22.40 27.02 28.66
N ASN A 639 23.58 26.40 28.87
CA ASN A 639 24.57 26.60 29.95
C ASN A 639 24.60 25.66 31.18
N TYR A 640 24.58 24.32 31.01
CA TYR A 640 25.17 23.41 32.04
C TYR A 640 25.82 22.12 31.49
N SER A 641 26.22 22.09 30.21
CA SER A 641 26.59 20.83 29.49
C SER A 641 28.09 20.45 29.46
N LEU A 642 28.99 21.20 30.09
CA LEU A 642 30.45 20.90 29.98
C LEU A 642 31.04 20.10 31.16
N PHE A 643 30.33 19.97 32.30
CA PHE A 643 30.88 19.29 33.47
C PHE A 643 30.38 17.85 33.63
N LEU A 644 29.14 17.56 33.22
CA LEU A 644 28.52 16.23 33.31
C LEU A 644 28.96 15.27 32.19
N PHE A 645 29.32 15.79 31.02
CA PHE A 645 29.81 14.97 29.90
C PHE A 645 31.14 14.26 30.19
N SER A 646 32.01 14.84 31.03
CA SER A 646 33.31 14.21 31.36
C SER A 646 33.19 13.04 32.36
N LEU A 647 32.21 13.09 33.27
CA LEU A 647 31.97 12.03 34.27
C LEU A 647 31.24 10.82 33.70
N ILE A 648 30.42 11.01 32.66
CA ILE A 648 29.71 9.92 31.99
C ILE A 648 30.65 9.11 31.10
N ILE A 649 31.60 9.75 30.41
CA ILE A 649 32.59 9.05 29.56
C ILE A 649 33.54 8.17 30.40
N MET A 650 33.94 8.61 31.60
CA MET A 650 34.77 7.79 32.49
C MET A 650 34.05 6.55 33.05
N ASN A 651 32.74 6.63 33.30
CA ASN A 651 31.96 5.49 33.80
C ASN A 651 31.55 4.50 32.68
N ILE A 652 31.33 4.99 31.45
CA ILE A 652 31.08 4.12 30.28
C ILE A 652 32.31 3.25 29.96
N ILE A 653 33.52 3.77 30.10
CA ILE A 653 34.76 3.01 29.86
C ILE A 653 34.97 1.89 30.89
N ILE A 654 34.46 2.06 32.12
CA ILE A 654 34.56 1.06 33.20
C ILE A 654 33.48 -0.03 33.06
N ILE A 655 32.28 0.33 32.58
CA ILE A 655 31.16 -0.62 32.41
C ILE A 655 31.35 -1.52 31.16
N ILE A 656 32.03 -1.05 30.11
CA ILE A 656 32.34 -1.85 28.91
C ILE A 656 33.31 -3.02 29.20
N ARG A 657 34.00 -3.03 30.34
CA ARG A 657 34.93 -4.11 30.72
C ARG A 657 34.35 -5.21 31.62
N ALA A 658 33.05 -5.17 31.96
CA ALA A 658 32.46 -6.06 32.97
C ALA A 658 31.28 -6.93 32.50
N PHE A 659 30.93 -6.95 31.21
CA PHE A 659 29.92 -7.88 30.67
C PHE A 659 30.56 -8.88 29.71
N PRO A 660 30.32 -10.21 29.87
CA PRO A 660 30.68 -11.17 28.84
C PRO A 660 29.86 -10.81 27.60
N THR A 661 30.56 -10.49 26.50
CA THR A 661 29.96 -10.25 25.20
C THR A 661 29.01 -11.40 24.84
N PRO A 662 27.78 -11.13 24.33
CA PRO A 662 27.09 -12.15 23.58
C PRO A 662 28.03 -12.57 22.45
N ILE A 663 28.28 -13.87 22.33
CA ILE A 663 29.05 -14.41 21.22
C ILE A 663 28.27 -14.04 19.95
N ALA A 664 28.68 -12.96 19.28
CA ALA A 664 28.42 -12.81 17.88
C ALA A 664 29.04 -14.06 17.24
N MET A 665 28.21 -14.98 16.76
CA MET A 665 28.72 -16.04 15.89
C MET A 665 29.43 -15.33 14.74
N SER A 666 30.75 -15.47 14.66
CA SER A 666 31.48 -15.07 13.47
C SER A 666 30.96 -15.93 12.33
N SER A 667 30.07 -15.41 11.48
CA SER A 667 29.77 -16.10 10.24
C SER A 667 31.03 -16.05 9.38
N ASN A 668 31.52 -17.21 8.99
CA ASN A 668 32.66 -17.27 8.07
C ASN A 668 32.20 -16.70 6.72
N ASN A 669 32.74 -15.55 6.33
CA ASN A 669 32.34 -14.82 5.12
C ASN A 669 33.25 -15.20 3.94
N TYR A 670 32.68 -15.89 2.96
CA TYR A 670 33.32 -16.39 1.75
C TYR A 670 32.94 -15.51 0.55
N SER A 671 33.63 -14.38 0.38
CA SER A 671 33.37 -13.47 -0.74
C SER A 671 33.85 -14.08 -2.06
N VAL A 672 32.99 -14.11 -3.08
CA VAL A 672 33.34 -14.66 -4.41
C VAL A 672 34.54 -13.96 -5.06
N LEU A 673 34.82 -12.69 -4.73
CA LEU A 673 36.02 -11.98 -5.20
C LEU A 673 37.31 -12.61 -4.69
N THR A 674 37.34 -13.02 -3.41
CA THR A 674 38.51 -13.70 -2.83
C THR A 674 38.79 -15.06 -3.49
N TYR A 675 37.78 -15.63 -4.14
CA TYR A 675 37.87 -16.87 -4.91
C TYR A 675 38.07 -16.63 -6.41
N GLY A 676 38.31 -15.38 -6.84
CA GLY A 676 38.67 -15.02 -8.21
C GLY A 676 37.49 -14.66 -9.13
N ALA A 677 36.34 -14.28 -8.58
CA ALA A 677 35.24 -13.74 -9.37
C ALA A 677 35.54 -12.31 -9.82
N HIS A 678 35.02 -11.92 -10.99
CA HIS A 678 35.23 -10.59 -11.57
C HIS A 678 33.88 -9.88 -11.79
N PRO A 679 33.68 -8.67 -11.23
CA PRO A 679 32.42 -7.94 -11.29
C PRO A 679 32.23 -7.14 -12.60
N ASP A 680 32.71 -7.65 -13.74
CA ASP A 680 32.74 -6.94 -15.03
C ASP A 680 31.62 -7.35 -16.02
N GLY A 681 30.82 -8.37 -15.68
CA GLY A 681 29.79 -8.96 -16.53
C GLY A 681 30.31 -9.67 -17.78
N ARG A 682 31.62 -9.96 -17.86
CA ARG A 682 32.30 -10.48 -19.05
C ARG A 682 33.19 -11.68 -18.75
N THR A 683 33.87 -11.66 -17.61
CA THR A 683 34.78 -12.72 -17.19
C THR A 683 34.01 -13.81 -16.46
N ASP A 684 34.12 -15.05 -16.93
CA ASP A 684 33.43 -16.20 -16.35
C ASP A 684 33.85 -16.40 -14.88
N SER A 685 32.89 -16.20 -13.98
CA SER A 685 33.04 -16.30 -12.54
C SER A 685 32.56 -17.65 -11.97
N SER A 686 32.10 -18.58 -12.81
CA SER A 686 31.51 -19.86 -12.38
C SER A 686 32.41 -20.64 -11.42
N GLY A 687 33.70 -20.77 -11.78
CA GLY A 687 34.67 -21.48 -10.94
C GLY A 687 34.91 -20.82 -9.58
N ALA A 688 34.84 -19.49 -9.51
CA ALA A 688 34.99 -18.76 -8.26
C ALA A 688 33.79 -18.97 -7.32
N PHE A 689 32.58 -18.97 -7.88
CA PHE A 689 31.34 -19.26 -7.15
C PHE A 689 31.34 -20.70 -6.59
N LEU A 690 31.74 -21.69 -7.41
CA LEU A 690 31.84 -23.08 -6.96
C LEU A 690 32.85 -23.25 -5.83
N ARG A 691 34.02 -22.58 -5.89
CA ARG A 691 35.02 -22.63 -4.81
C ARG A 691 34.53 -21.95 -3.53
N ALA A 692 33.89 -20.78 -3.63
CA ALA A 692 33.32 -20.08 -2.49
C ALA A 692 32.23 -20.91 -1.81
N TRP A 693 31.34 -21.54 -2.60
CA TRP A 693 30.35 -22.48 -2.09
C TRP A 693 30.99 -23.70 -1.41
N ALA A 694 31.97 -24.34 -2.03
CA ALA A 694 32.64 -25.50 -1.44
C ALA A 694 33.29 -25.17 -0.09
N ALA A 695 33.91 -23.98 0.03
CA ALA A 695 34.49 -23.51 1.27
C ALA A 695 33.42 -23.24 2.35
N ALA A 696 32.33 -22.55 1.99
CA ALA A 696 31.20 -22.32 2.90
C ALA A 696 30.53 -23.61 3.36
N CYS A 697 30.29 -24.54 2.44
CA CYS A 697 29.66 -25.84 2.71
C CYS A 697 30.54 -26.74 3.60
N ALA A 698 31.87 -26.62 3.51
CA ALA A 698 32.82 -27.34 4.36
C ALA A 698 32.97 -26.75 5.78
N SER A 699 32.38 -25.58 6.06
CA SER A 699 32.38 -24.92 7.36
C SER A 699 31.50 -25.67 8.37
N ALA A 700 32.04 -25.92 9.57
CA ALA A 700 31.25 -26.47 10.68
C ALA A 700 30.37 -25.41 11.36
N GLU A 701 30.70 -24.13 11.19
CA GLU A 701 29.93 -22.98 11.69
C GLU A 701 29.07 -22.37 10.60
N ALA A 702 28.13 -21.51 10.98
CA ALA A 702 27.32 -20.75 10.03
C ALA A 702 28.22 -19.98 9.04
N ALA A 703 27.89 -20.04 7.76
CA ALA A 703 28.73 -19.54 6.68
C ALA A 703 27.94 -18.67 5.71
N THR A 704 28.57 -17.64 5.19
CA THR A 704 27.97 -16.78 4.17
C THR A 704 28.81 -16.83 2.90
N VAL A 705 28.23 -17.25 1.77
CA VAL A 705 28.77 -16.95 0.44
C VAL A 705 28.32 -15.54 0.09
N TYR A 706 29.27 -14.61 -0.06
CA TYR A 706 28.97 -13.20 -0.28
C TYR A 706 29.30 -12.77 -1.72
N VAL A 707 28.29 -12.30 -2.44
CA VAL A 707 28.44 -11.68 -3.76
C VAL A 707 28.27 -10.17 -3.62
N PRO A 708 29.36 -9.38 -3.73
CA PRO A 708 29.29 -7.92 -3.62
C PRO A 708 28.58 -7.29 -4.83
N PRO A 709 28.30 -5.97 -4.80
CA PRO A 709 27.80 -5.24 -5.97
C PRO A 709 28.70 -5.40 -7.19
N GLY A 710 28.08 -5.53 -8.37
CA GLY A 710 28.76 -5.77 -9.64
C GLY A 710 27.99 -6.76 -10.53
N ASN A 711 28.40 -6.87 -11.80
CA ASN A 711 27.85 -7.87 -12.72
C ASN A 711 28.80 -9.08 -12.79
N PHE A 712 28.30 -10.28 -12.56
CA PHE A 712 29.10 -11.50 -12.61
C PHE A 712 28.57 -12.40 -13.72
N LEU A 713 29.37 -12.64 -14.75
CA LEU A 713 29.05 -13.63 -15.78
C LEU A 713 29.21 -15.03 -15.19
N LEU A 714 28.16 -15.84 -15.24
CA LEU A 714 28.20 -17.24 -14.82
C LEU A 714 27.68 -18.13 -15.93
N GLY A 715 28.43 -19.17 -16.29
CA GLY A 715 27.87 -20.37 -16.91
C GLY A 715 27.02 -21.17 -15.91
N SER A 716 26.62 -22.38 -16.30
CA SER A 716 25.83 -23.25 -15.41
C SER A 716 26.63 -23.69 -14.19
N VAL A 717 26.06 -23.51 -13.00
CA VAL A 717 26.68 -23.87 -11.72
C VAL A 717 25.77 -24.79 -10.91
N VAL A 718 26.37 -25.82 -10.33
CA VAL A 718 25.70 -26.78 -9.45
C VAL A 718 26.32 -26.69 -8.06
N PHE A 719 25.52 -26.27 -7.10
CA PHE A 719 25.84 -26.20 -5.69
C PHE A 719 25.30 -27.46 -4.99
N GLU A 720 26.19 -28.43 -4.79
CA GLU A 720 25.87 -29.69 -4.12
C GLU A 720 25.80 -29.49 -2.59
N GLY A 721 24.92 -30.26 -1.94
CA GLY A 721 24.76 -30.27 -0.50
C GLY A 721 25.75 -31.14 0.26
N GLN A 722 25.29 -31.76 1.35
CA GLN A 722 26.14 -32.40 2.39
C GLN A 722 27.04 -31.41 3.14
N CYS A 723 26.58 -30.17 3.30
CA CYS A 723 27.29 -29.17 4.07
C CYS A 723 27.39 -29.59 5.54
N LYS A 724 28.52 -29.28 6.18
CA LYS A 724 28.74 -29.63 7.59
C LYS A 724 27.86 -28.82 8.53
N SER A 725 27.44 -27.63 8.09
CA SER A 725 26.48 -26.77 8.77
C SER A 725 25.16 -26.72 7.99
N ASN A 726 24.05 -26.58 8.73
CA ASN A 726 22.70 -26.32 8.22
C ASN A 726 22.34 -24.82 8.25
N ALA A 727 23.36 -23.94 8.27
CA ALA A 727 23.18 -22.50 8.30
C ALA A 727 24.11 -21.86 7.27
N VAL A 728 23.77 -21.99 5.99
CA VAL A 728 24.51 -21.37 4.89
C VAL A 728 23.68 -20.27 4.24
N THR A 729 24.20 -19.05 4.26
CA THR A 729 23.58 -17.90 3.59
C THR A 729 24.28 -17.64 2.26
N PHE A 730 23.54 -17.64 1.16
CA PHE A 730 23.98 -17.18 -0.14
C PHE A 730 23.47 -15.75 -0.35
N GLN A 731 24.30 -14.76 -0.02
CA GLN A 731 23.92 -13.36 -0.03
C GLN A 731 24.39 -12.68 -1.33
N ILE A 732 23.44 -12.14 -2.07
CA ILE A 732 23.70 -11.48 -3.35
C ILE A 732 23.37 -10.00 -3.27
N ASN A 733 24.39 -9.14 -3.39
CA ASN A 733 24.24 -7.69 -3.51
C ASN A 733 24.46 -7.19 -4.96
N GLY A 734 24.89 -8.07 -5.86
CA GLY A 734 25.13 -7.77 -7.28
C GLY A 734 24.12 -8.41 -8.24
N VAL A 735 24.52 -8.51 -9.50
CA VAL A 735 23.76 -9.14 -10.60
C VAL A 735 24.54 -10.36 -11.10
N LEU A 736 23.91 -11.52 -11.10
CA LEU A 736 24.41 -12.68 -11.83
C LEU A 736 23.81 -12.64 -13.23
N VAL A 737 24.66 -12.77 -14.25
CA VAL A 737 24.27 -12.64 -15.66
C VAL A 737 24.59 -13.96 -16.37
N ALA A 738 23.59 -14.55 -17.02
CA ALA A 738 23.80 -15.72 -17.86
C ALA A 738 24.55 -15.34 -19.15
N PRO A 739 25.17 -16.29 -19.87
CA PRO A 739 25.80 -16.00 -21.15
C PRO A 739 24.75 -15.58 -22.19
N SER A 740 25.08 -14.55 -22.99
CA SER A 740 24.18 -14.04 -24.03
C SER A 740 23.92 -15.03 -25.17
N ASP A 741 24.86 -15.96 -25.41
CA ASP A 741 24.64 -17.15 -26.23
C ASP A 741 23.84 -18.19 -25.42
N PHE A 742 22.55 -18.29 -25.75
CA PHE A 742 21.63 -19.22 -25.08
C PHE A 742 22.04 -20.69 -25.22
N ASN A 743 22.93 -21.05 -26.14
CA ASN A 743 23.40 -22.43 -26.27
C ASN A 743 24.31 -22.85 -25.12
N VAL A 744 24.95 -21.89 -24.42
CA VAL A 744 25.90 -22.17 -23.34
C VAL A 744 25.20 -22.80 -22.14
N VAL A 745 24.04 -22.26 -21.74
CA VAL A 745 23.27 -22.77 -20.59
C VAL A 745 21.99 -23.50 -21.00
N GLY A 746 21.45 -23.22 -22.20
CA GLY A 746 20.12 -23.67 -22.62
C GLY A 746 19.96 -25.18 -22.79
N ARG A 747 21.05 -25.97 -22.67
CA ARG A 747 21.05 -27.44 -22.70
C ARG A 747 21.20 -28.08 -21.32
N ASP A 748 21.55 -27.31 -20.29
CA ASP A 748 21.86 -27.83 -18.96
C ASP A 748 20.63 -28.01 -18.08
N GLY A 749 19.47 -27.53 -18.55
CA GLY A 749 18.18 -27.62 -17.87
C GLY A 749 18.01 -26.58 -16.75
N THR A 750 19.03 -26.35 -15.93
CA THR A 750 19.04 -25.32 -14.87
C THR A 750 20.37 -24.59 -14.86
N TRP A 751 20.34 -23.26 -14.88
CA TRP A 751 21.53 -22.41 -14.86
C TRP A 751 22.15 -22.37 -13.45
N ILE A 752 21.39 -22.00 -12.42
CA ILE A 752 21.84 -22.01 -11.02
C ILE A 752 21.08 -23.09 -10.27
N LYS A 753 21.75 -24.20 -9.96
CA LYS A 753 21.14 -25.37 -9.36
C LYS A 753 21.70 -25.65 -7.97
N PHE A 754 20.84 -25.68 -6.97
CA PHE A 754 21.12 -26.26 -5.65
C PHE A 754 20.52 -27.67 -5.59
N ILE A 755 21.31 -28.64 -5.16
CA ILE A 755 20.87 -30.05 -5.10
C ILE A 755 21.28 -30.72 -3.79
N GLY A 756 20.33 -31.35 -3.11
CA GLY A 756 20.59 -32.07 -1.86
C GLY A 756 21.01 -31.17 -0.69
N VAL A 757 20.71 -29.86 -0.76
CA VAL A 757 21.13 -28.90 0.28
C VAL A 757 20.11 -28.83 1.42
N SER A 758 20.60 -28.57 2.63
CA SER A 758 19.73 -28.38 3.81
C SER A 758 20.11 -27.11 4.57
N GLY A 759 19.13 -26.28 4.92
CA GLY A 759 19.37 -25.09 5.75
C GLY A 759 20.07 -23.96 5.00
N VAL A 760 19.61 -23.69 3.76
CA VAL A 760 20.21 -22.67 2.89
C VAL A 760 19.27 -21.47 2.75
N SER A 761 19.81 -20.27 2.97
CA SER A 761 19.11 -19.00 2.76
C SER A 761 19.71 -18.24 1.57
N LEU A 762 18.94 -18.04 0.50
CA LEU A 762 19.32 -17.19 -0.64
C LEU A 762 18.67 -15.81 -0.48
N VAL A 763 19.50 -14.76 -0.38
CA VAL A 763 19.04 -13.41 -0.01
C VAL A 763 19.50 -12.37 -1.01
N GLY A 764 18.54 -11.61 -1.54
CA GLY A 764 18.78 -10.43 -2.38
C GLY A 764 19.28 -10.73 -3.80
N GLY A 765 19.68 -9.66 -4.49
CA GLY A 765 20.36 -9.71 -5.78
C GLY A 765 19.45 -9.85 -6.99
N THR A 766 20.06 -9.83 -8.17
CA THR A 766 19.36 -10.01 -9.45
C THR A 766 19.97 -11.17 -10.23
N LEU A 767 19.11 -12.04 -10.77
CA LEU A 767 19.48 -13.10 -11.71
C LEU A 767 18.93 -12.70 -13.09
N ASP A 768 19.81 -12.35 -14.03
CA ASP A 768 19.45 -12.03 -15.42
C ASP A 768 19.72 -13.27 -16.31
N GLY A 769 18.65 -13.95 -16.71
CA GLY A 769 18.70 -15.21 -17.45
C GLY A 769 18.97 -15.08 -18.95
N GLN A 770 19.05 -13.86 -19.49
CA GLN A 770 19.32 -13.58 -20.91
C GLN A 770 18.41 -14.36 -21.91
N GLY A 771 17.12 -14.48 -21.57
CA GLY A 771 16.10 -15.18 -22.37
C GLY A 771 15.79 -14.65 -23.78
N PRO A 772 15.84 -13.34 -24.10
CA PRO A 772 15.32 -12.80 -25.37
C PRO A 772 15.82 -13.45 -26.64
N ASN A 773 17.11 -13.79 -26.72
CA ASN A 773 17.69 -14.43 -27.89
C ASN A 773 17.11 -15.84 -28.12
N LEU A 774 16.83 -16.59 -27.04
CA LEU A 774 16.21 -17.90 -27.14
C LEU A 774 14.75 -17.79 -27.54
N TRP A 775 14.02 -16.81 -26.99
CA TRP A 775 12.61 -16.59 -27.33
C TRP A 775 12.46 -16.23 -28.80
N ALA A 776 13.31 -15.32 -29.33
CA ALA A 776 13.35 -15.00 -30.75
C ALA A 776 13.66 -16.23 -31.62
N CYS A 777 14.57 -17.11 -31.17
CA CYS A 777 14.85 -18.38 -31.84
C CYS A 777 13.58 -19.26 -31.89
N LYS A 778 12.90 -19.46 -30.76
CA LYS A 778 11.67 -20.28 -30.66
C LYS A 778 10.53 -19.72 -31.53
N GLN A 779 10.35 -18.40 -31.55
CA GLN A 779 9.33 -17.73 -32.36
C GLN A 779 9.59 -17.85 -33.88
N SER A 780 10.85 -18.02 -34.31
CA SER A 780 11.21 -18.22 -35.72
C SER A 780 10.88 -19.61 -36.28
N ASN A 781 10.27 -20.50 -35.47
CA ASN A 781 10.02 -21.92 -35.81
C ASN A 781 11.28 -22.68 -36.26
N ASN A 782 12.46 -22.26 -35.77
CA ASN A 782 13.71 -22.93 -36.06
C ASN A 782 13.87 -24.16 -35.17
N ASN A 783 13.83 -25.36 -35.77
CA ASN A 783 13.97 -26.63 -35.04
C ASN A 783 15.35 -26.86 -34.39
N LYS A 784 16.27 -25.89 -34.45
CA LYS A 784 17.62 -25.95 -33.86
C LYS A 784 17.75 -25.25 -32.49
N CYS A 785 16.70 -24.60 -31.99
CA CYS A 785 16.74 -23.93 -30.68
C CYS A 785 16.76 -24.95 -29.54
N PRO A 786 17.57 -24.77 -28.49
CA PRO A 786 17.52 -25.63 -27.31
C PRO A 786 16.24 -25.40 -26.49
N ASN A 787 15.96 -26.29 -25.54
CA ASN A 787 14.79 -26.19 -24.66
C ASN A 787 14.84 -24.92 -23.77
N GLY A 788 16.04 -24.48 -23.39
CA GLY A 788 16.27 -23.37 -22.47
C GLY A 788 16.52 -23.84 -21.04
N ALA A 789 17.21 -23.00 -20.27
CA ALA A 789 17.50 -23.26 -18.86
C ALA A 789 16.50 -22.56 -17.93
N THR A 790 16.14 -23.26 -16.86
CA THR A 790 15.56 -22.63 -15.67
C THR A 790 16.61 -21.74 -15.00
N THR A 791 16.25 -20.55 -14.55
CA THR A 791 17.21 -19.61 -13.93
C THR A 791 17.73 -20.14 -12.59
N LEU A 792 16.84 -20.48 -11.66
CA LEU A 792 17.18 -20.97 -10.32
C LEU A 792 16.39 -22.25 -10.00
N GLY A 793 17.04 -23.25 -9.40
CA GLY A 793 16.34 -24.44 -8.93
C GLY A 793 16.91 -25.04 -7.65
N PHE A 794 16.01 -25.43 -6.74
CA PHE A 794 16.30 -26.25 -5.56
C PHE A 794 15.72 -27.64 -5.76
N TYR A 795 16.61 -28.63 -5.80
CA TYR A 795 16.27 -30.03 -6.09
C TYR A 795 16.59 -30.90 -4.88
N HIS A 796 15.66 -31.75 -4.45
CA HIS A 796 15.86 -32.70 -3.36
C HIS A 796 16.43 -32.06 -2.09
N SER A 797 15.94 -30.87 -1.74
CA SER A 797 16.51 -30.00 -0.71
C SER A 797 15.54 -29.78 0.46
N SER A 798 16.05 -29.39 1.62
CA SER A 798 15.24 -29.12 2.82
C SER A 798 15.60 -27.81 3.51
N ASP A 799 14.64 -27.22 4.22
CA ASP A 799 14.84 -26.02 5.03
C ASP A 799 15.45 -24.86 4.22
N ILE A 800 14.76 -24.47 3.15
CA ILE A 800 15.23 -23.48 2.19
C ILE A 800 14.49 -22.16 2.41
N ALA A 801 15.21 -21.05 2.43
CA ALA A 801 14.65 -19.71 2.44
C ALA A 801 15.14 -18.90 1.24
N ILE A 802 14.22 -18.31 0.49
CA ILE A 802 14.50 -17.39 -0.63
C ILE A 802 13.83 -16.05 -0.29
N GLY A 803 14.60 -14.96 -0.23
CA GLY A 803 14.10 -13.64 0.18
C GLY A 803 14.67 -12.49 -0.63
N GLY A 804 13.83 -11.55 -1.10
CA GLY A 804 14.30 -10.31 -1.73
C GLY A 804 14.95 -10.47 -3.10
N LEU A 805 14.83 -11.64 -3.73
CA LEU A 805 15.45 -11.97 -5.01
C LEU A 805 14.71 -11.31 -6.18
N LYS A 806 15.46 -10.80 -7.16
CA LYS A 806 14.93 -10.42 -8.48
C LYS A 806 15.35 -11.45 -9.53
N SER A 807 14.41 -12.03 -10.27
CA SER A 807 14.71 -12.92 -11.40
C SER A 807 14.13 -12.34 -12.68
N LYS A 808 15.00 -12.09 -13.66
CA LYS A 808 14.67 -11.36 -14.89
C LYS A 808 14.97 -12.22 -16.10
N ASP A 809 14.05 -12.20 -17.06
CA ASP A 809 14.22 -12.73 -18.41
C ASP A 809 14.80 -14.17 -18.45
N SER A 810 14.14 -15.09 -17.75
CA SER A 810 14.57 -16.49 -17.74
C SER A 810 14.37 -17.14 -19.13
N GLN A 811 15.30 -18.00 -19.56
CA GLN A 811 15.15 -18.77 -20.81
C GLN A 811 13.96 -19.74 -20.78
N LYS A 812 13.58 -20.20 -19.59
CA LYS A 812 12.45 -21.07 -19.28
C LYS A 812 11.90 -20.66 -17.91
N PHE A 813 11.65 -21.58 -16.97
CA PHE A 813 11.12 -21.25 -15.64
C PHE A 813 12.08 -20.34 -14.86
N HIS A 814 11.57 -19.41 -14.06
CA HIS A 814 12.41 -18.55 -13.23
C HIS A 814 12.92 -19.30 -12.00
N ILE A 815 12.02 -19.88 -11.21
CA ILE A 815 12.35 -20.62 -9.98
C ILE A 815 11.68 -21.99 -10.00
N VAL A 816 12.46 -23.05 -9.75
CA VAL A 816 11.94 -24.42 -9.59
C VAL A 816 12.21 -24.93 -8.17
N ILE A 817 11.19 -25.48 -7.54
CA ILE A 817 11.26 -26.23 -6.27
C ILE A 817 10.83 -27.66 -6.58
N TYR A 818 11.78 -28.59 -6.54
CA TYR A 818 11.56 -29.96 -6.98
C TYR A 818 12.01 -30.95 -5.92
N GLY A 819 11.17 -31.94 -5.58
CA GLY A 819 11.57 -32.99 -4.64
C GLY A 819 11.91 -32.49 -3.24
N SER A 820 11.47 -31.29 -2.85
CA SER A 820 12.01 -30.55 -1.71
C SER A 820 10.99 -30.38 -0.58
N ASN A 821 11.46 -30.18 0.65
CA ASN A 821 10.61 -30.07 1.83
C ASN A 821 10.94 -28.82 2.68
N ASN A 822 9.91 -28.17 3.23
CA ASN A 822 10.06 -26.97 4.06
C ASN A 822 10.81 -25.85 3.32
N VAL A 823 10.15 -25.29 2.31
CA VAL A 823 10.71 -24.23 1.46
C VAL A 823 9.89 -22.96 1.63
N ARG A 824 10.55 -21.83 1.83
CA ARG A 824 9.95 -20.53 2.02
C ARG A 824 10.46 -19.54 0.98
N VAL A 825 9.55 -18.94 0.22
CA VAL A 825 9.85 -17.90 -0.78
C VAL A 825 9.08 -16.64 -0.37
N GLN A 826 9.79 -15.52 -0.16
CA GLN A 826 9.15 -14.24 0.17
C GLN A 826 9.78 -13.06 -0.59
N ASP A 827 8.98 -12.02 -0.81
CA ASP A 827 9.49 -10.72 -1.26
C ASP A 827 10.29 -10.83 -2.58
N VAL A 828 9.88 -11.77 -3.46
CA VAL A 828 10.53 -12.04 -4.74
C VAL A 828 9.85 -11.23 -5.86
N THR A 829 10.66 -10.69 -6.77
CA THR A 829 10.19 -10.06 -8.00
C THR A 829 10.63 -10.88 -9.21
N ILE A 830 9.68 -11.30 -10.04
CA ILE A 830 9.92 -12.03 -11.28
C ILE A 830 9.40 -11.21 -12.46
N SER A 831 10.23 -11.04 -13.49
CA SER A 831 9.84 -10.31 -14.70
C SER A 831 10.32 -10.99 -15.98
N ALA A 832 9.39 -11.17 -16.91
CA ALA A 832 9.60 -11.47 -18.32
C ALA A 832 8.42 -10.92 -19.15
N PRO A 833 8.59 -10.65 -20.46
CA PRO A 833 7.52 -10.19 -21.34
C PRO A 833 6.33 -11.17 -21.45
N GLU A 834 5.12 -10.68 -21.74
CA GLU A 834 3.91 -11.51 -21.91
C GLU A 834 4.05 -12.57 -23.02
N ASP A 835 4.87 -12.32 -24.04
CA ASP A 835 5.10 -13.22 -25.17
C ASP A 835 6.30 -14.15 -24.99
N SER A 836 6.89 -14.18 -23.79
CA SER A 836 8.04 -15.04 -23.48
C SER A 836 7.60 -16.51 -23.28
N PRO A 837 8.10 -17.46 -24.08
CA PRO A 837 7.61 -18.83 -24.08
C PRO A 837 8.12 -19.65 -22.89
N ASN A 838 7.19 -20.25 -22.13
CA ASN A 838 7.45 -21.20 -21.04
C ASN A 838 8.26 -20.60 -19.88
N THR A 839 8.04 -19.33 -19.58
CA THR A 839 8.73 -18.62 -18.50
C THR A 839 7.94 -18.65 -17.19
N ASP A 840 7.51 -19.83 -16.74
CA ASP A 840 6.79 -19.95 -15.46
C ASP A 840 7.55 -19.25 -14.33
N GLY A 841 6.86 -18.52 -13.46
CA GLY A 841 7.46 -17.78 -12.37
C GLY A 841 8.05 -18.72 -11.31
N ILE A 842 7.18 -19.29 -10.48
CA ILE A 842 7.59 -20.29 -9.48
C ILE A 842 6.90 -21.61 -9.80
N HIS A 843 7.70 -22.64 -10.09
CA HIS A 843 7.23 -23.98 -10.34
C HIS A 843 7.52 -24.89 -9.13
N VAL A 844 6.49 -25.56 -8.61
CA VAL A 844 6.61 -26.50 -7.48
C VAL A 844 6.17 -27.89 -7.91
N GLN A 845 7.00 -28.90 -7.72
CA GLN A 845 6.67 -30.29 -8.06
C GLN A 845 7.34 -31.28 -7.09
N LEU A 846 6.69 -32.42 -6.82
CA LEU A 846 7.19 -33.45 -5.88
C LEU A 846 7.64 -32.88 -4.52
N SER A 847 7.02 -31.80 -4.04
CA SER A 847 7.52 -31.03 -2.91
C SER A 847 6.46 -30.82 -1.83
N SER A 848 6.88 -30.75 -0.57
CA SER A 848 5.98 -30.62 0.58
C SER A 848 6.32 -29.44 1.49
N ASN A 849 5.30 -28.87 2.15
CA ASN A 849 5.46 -27.78 3.11
C ASN A 849 6.14 -26.55 2.47
N VAL A 850 5.55 -26.06 1.38
CA VAL A 850 6.08 -24.90 0.64
C VAL A 850 5.24 -23.67 0.93
N LYS A 851 5.89 -22.56 1.32
CA LYS A 851 5.26 -21.26 1.57
C LYS A 851 5.77 -20.22 0.57
N ILE A 852 4.88 -19.56 -0.14
CA ILE A 852 5.20 -18.48 -1.09
C ILE A 852 4.40 -17.25 -0.67
N SER A 853 5.07 -16.11 -0.44
CA SER A 853 4.38 -14.91 0.03
C SER A 853 4.91 -13.59 -0.52
N ARG A 854 4.05 -12.55 -0.56
CA ARG A 854 4.42 -11.16 -0.85
C ARG A 854 5.31 -11.02 -2.08
N SER A 855 4.90 -11.56 -3.21
CA SER A 855 5.73 -11.60 -4.42
C SER A 855 5.01 -11.02 -5.63
N VAL A 856 5.78 -10.39 -6.52
CA VAL A 856 5.29 -9.76 -7.76
C VAL A 856 5.87 -10.52 -8.95
N ILE A 857 4.99 -11.06 -9.79
CA ILE A 857 5.37 -12.00 -10.86
C ILE A 857 4.68 -11.60 -12.16
N GLY A 858 5.47 -11.23 -13.15
CA GLY A 858 5.02 -11.02 -14.53
C GLY A 858 5.83 -11.88 -15.49
N THR A 859 5.17 -12.71 -16.29
CA THR A 859 5.81 -13.64 -17.22
C THR A 859 4.96 -13.88 -18.47
N GLY A 860 5.44 -14.69 -19.42
CA GLY A 860 4.64 -15.16 -20.54
C GLY A 860 3.94 -16.52 -20.31
N ASP A 861 4.05 -17.11 -19.12
CA ASP A 861 3.38 -18.36 -18.78
C ASP A 861 2.82 -18.33 -17.34
N ASP A 862 2.72 -19.46 -16.64
CA ASP A 862 2.15 -19.52 -15.30
C ASP A 862 2.91 -18.63 -14.30
N CYS A 863 2.16 -17.83 -13.53
CA CYS A 863 2.70 -17.04 -12.43
C CYS A 863 3.29 -17.97 -11.36
N ILE A 864 2.47 -18.94 -10.94
CA ILE A 864 2.89 -20.07 -10.10
C ILE A 864 2.27 -21.33 -10.71
N SER A 865 3.09 -22.35 -10.97
CA SER A 865 2.63 -23.66 -11.44
C SER A 865 2.91 -24.76 -10.42
N ILE A 866 1.91 -25.60 -10.15
CA ILE A 866 1.96 -26.67 -9.16
C ILE A 866 1.79 -28.02 -9.87
N GLY A 867 2.88 -28.78 -9.95
CA GLY A 867 2.94 -30.10 -10.57
C GLY A 867 2.62 -31.26 -9.60
N PRO A 868 2.57 -32.50 -10.12
CA PRO A 868 2.21 -33.70 -9.35
C PRO A 868 3.17 -33.97 -8.18
N GLY A 869 2.66 -34.68 -7.17
CA GLY A 869 3.35 -35.02 -5.92
C GLY A 869 3.60 -33.83 -4.98
N SER A 870 2.89 -32.72 -5.19
CA SER A 870 3.01 -31.53 -4.33
C SER A 870 1.96 -31.53 -3.23
N SER A 871 2.37 -31.26 -1.98
CA SER A 871 1.45 -31.25 -0.83
C SER A 871 1.75 -30.16 0.20
N ASN A 872 0.71 -29.67 0.89
CA ASN A 872 0.83 -28.66 1.95
C ASN A 872 1.48 -27.35 1.43
N LEU A 873 0.82 -26.69 0.49
CA LEU A 873 1.27 -25.42 -0.08
C LEU A 873 0.45 -24.27 0.51
N SER A 874 1.14 -23.21 0.93
CA SER A 874 0.51 -21.95 1.35
C SER A 874 1.05 -20.79 0.50
N ILE A 875 0.17 -20.14 -0.23
CA ILE A 875 0.49 -19.05 -1.15
C ILE A 875 -0.30 -17.81 -0.70
N ASN A 876 0.38 -16.72 -0.37
CA ASN A 876 -0.28 -15.54 0.23
C ASN A 876 0.25 -14.19 -0.33
N GLY A 877 -0.65 -13.30 -0.76
CA GLY A 877 -0.26 -11.93 -1.13
C GLY A 877 0.56 -11.89 -2.42
N ILE A 878 0.04 -12.49 -3.49
CA ILE A 878 0.74 -12.60 -4.78
C ILE A 878 0.13 -11.63 -5.79
N THR A 879 0.98 -10.86 -6.46
CA THR A 879 0.58 -10.06 -7.62
C THR A 879 1.05 -10.76 -8.89
N CYS A 880 0.11 -11.14 -9.75
CA CYS A 880 0.36 -11.79 -11.03
C CYS A 880 -0.06 -10.88 -12.20
N GLY A 881 0.82 -10.65 -13.16
CA GLY A 881 0.45 -9.95 -14.39
C GLY A 881 1.62 -9.25 -15.08
N PRO A 882 1.81 -9.44 -16.40
CA PRO A 882 1.08 -10.36 -17.31
C PRO A 882 1.41 -11.85 -17.03
N GLY A 883 0.69 -12.78 -17.68
CA GLY A 883 0.95 -14.24 -17.59
C GLY A 883 -0.30 -15.13 -17.59
N HIS A 884 -0.15 -16.42 -17.28
CA HIS A 884 -1.22 -17.44 -17.29
C HIS A 884 -1.91 -17.67 -15.93
N GLY A 885 -1.56 -16.90 -14.90
CA GLY A 885 -2.18 -16.99 -13.57
C GLY A 885 -1.57 -18.09 -12.70
N ILE A 886 -2.28 -18.47 -11.63
CA ILE A 886 -1.86 -19.55 -10.72
C ILE A 886 -2.51 -20.85 -11.20
N SER A 887 -1.68 -21.83 -11.55
CA SER A 887 -2.10 -23.07 -12.20
C SER A 887 -1.73 -24.31 -11.41
N ILE A 888 -2.69 -25.20 -11.21
CA ILE A 888 -2.45 -26.59 -10.82
C ILE A 888 -2.42 -27.45 -12.08
N GLY A 889 -1.33 -28.20 -12.26
CA GLY A 889 -1.07 -29.08 -13.38
C GLY A 889 -0.07 -28.51 -14.41
N SER A 890 0.04 -29.12 -15.59
CA SER A 890 -0.86 -30.16 -16.09
C SER A 890 -0.71 -31.49 -15.34
N LEU A 891 -1.82 -32.08 -14.91
CA LEU A 891 -1.88 -33.42 -14.30
C LEU A 891 -2.39 -34.46 -15.30
N GLY A 892 -2.08 -35.72 -15.08
CA GLY A 892 -2.52 -36.85 -15.90
C GLY A 892 -1.67 -37.07 -17.14
N TRP A 893 -0.41 -36.62 -17.12
CA TRP A 893 0.51 -36.88 -18.23
C TRP A 893 0.81 -38.38 -18.35
N GLU A 894 0.97 -39.03 -17.19
CA GLU A 894 1.20 -40.47 -17.03
C GLU A 894 -0.01 -41.18 -16.39
N MET A 895 -0.10 -42.49 -16.63
CA MET A 895 -1.16 -43.31 -16.04
C MET A 895 -0.96 -43.48 -14.52
N GLN A 896 0.30 -43.53 -14.07
CA GLN A 896 0.72 -43.63 -12.69
C GLN A 896 1.38 -42.31 -12.28
N GLU A 897 0.62 -41.43 -11.65
CA GLU A 897 1.06 -40.09 -11.29
C GLU A 897 0.60 -39.77 -9.86
N GLU A 898 1.46 -39.12 -9.07
CA GLU A 898 1.07 -38.62 -7.76
C GLU A 898 0.12 -37.44 -7.86
N GLY A 899 -0.77 -37.29 -6.88
CA GLY A 899 -1.71 -36.18 -6.84
C GLY A 899 -1.12 -34.87 -6.31
N VAL A 900 -1.96 -33.84 -6.31
CA VAL A 900 -1.73 -32.56 -5.63
C VAL A 900 -2.73 -32.42 -4.50
N GLU A 901 -2.29 -32.05 -3.30
CA GLU A 901 -3.20 -31.90 -2.17
C GLU A 901 -2.84 -30.81 -1.17
N ASN A 902 -3.85 -30.32 -0.44
CA ASN A 902 -3.70 -29.33 0.63
C ASN A 902 -3.02 -28.06 0.13
N VAL A 903 -3.63 -27.40 -0.86
CA VAL A 903 -3.16 -26.14 -1.43
C VAL A 903 -4.08 -25.01 -0.97
N ALA A 904 -3.51 -24.01 -0.30
CA ALA A 904 -4.22 -22.81 0.11
C ALA A 904 -3.60 -21.57 -0.55
N VAL A 905 -4.39 -20.84 -1.33
CA VAL A 905 -4.02 -19.56 -1.93
C VAL A 905 -4.90 -18.46 -1.35
N SER A 906 -4.30 -17.37 -0.86
CA SER A 906 -4.99 -16.23 -0.25
C SER A 906 -4.44 -14.91 -0.78
N GLY A 907 -5.29 -13.91 -1.00
CA GLY A 907 -4.84 -12.54 -1.31
C GLY A 907 -4.07 -12.45 -2.64
N ALA A 908 -4.57 -13.10 -3.70
CA ALA A 908 -3.93 -13.06 -5.01
C ALA A 908 -4.60 -12.03 -5.93
N SER A 909 -3.80 -11.15 -6.52
CA SER A 909 -4.24 -10.09 -7.44
C SER A 909 -3.74 -10.36 -8.86
N PHE A 910 -4.66 -10.37 -9.83
CA PHE A 910 -4.38 -10.68 -11.22
C PHE A 910 -4.66 -9.48 -12.13
N PHE A 911 -3.68 -9.07 -12.93
CA PHE A 911 -3.79 -7.92 -13.83
C PHE A 911 -3.52 -8.31 -15.28
N GLY A 912 -4.54 -8.25 -16.13
CA GLY A 912 -4.42 -8.51 -17.57
C GLY A 912 -3.95 -9.94 -17.92
N THR A 913 -4.00 -10.88 -16.98
CA THR A 913 -3.54 -12.26 -17.19
C THR A 913 -4.51 -13.04 -18.09
N GLN A 914 -4.01 -14.11 -18.71
CA GLN A 914 -4.85 -15.06 -19.42
C GLN A 914 -5.81 -15.78 -18.47
N ASN A 915 -5.34 -16.20 -17.29
CA ASN A 915 -6.19 -16.86 -16.31
C ASN A 915 -5.94 -16.29 -14.91
N GLY A 916 -6.92 -16.44 -14.02
CA GLY A 916 -6.74 -16.20 -12.60
C GLY A 916 -6.29 -17.49 -11.92
N PHE A 917 -7.26 -18.26 -11.43
CA PHE A 917 -7.04 -19.60 -10.87
C PHE A 917 -7.36 -20.68 -11.91
N ARG A 918 -6.38 -21.54 -12.21
CA ARG A 918 -6.50 -22.59 -13.21
C ARG A 918 -6.20 -23.97 -12.66
N ILE A 919 -6.98 -24.97 -13.06
CA ILE A 919 -6.63 -26.39 -12.92
C ILE A 919 -6.68 -27.02 -14.31
N LYS A 920 -5.57 -27.60 -14.76
CA LYS A 920 -5.43 -28.21 -16.09
C LYS A 920 -5.07 -29.70 -15.97
N THR A 921 -5.85 -30.58 -16.60
CA THR A 921 -5.57 -32.03 -16.62
C THR A 921 -5.69 -32.59 -18.03
N TRP A 922 -4.78 -33.51 -18.38
CA TRP A 922 -4.74 -34.16 -19.67
C TRP A 922 -5.94 -35.08 -19.86
N SER A 923 -6.51 -35.11 -21.06
CA SER A 923 -7.60 -36.02 -21.44
C SER A 923 -7.07 -37.46 -21.69
N LYS A 924 -6.43 -38.04 -20.67
CA LYS A 924 -5.80 -39.37 -20.65
C LYS A 924 -6.22 -40.13 -19.39
N PRO A 925 -6.25 -41.48 -19.43
CA PRO A 925 -6.36 -42.28 -18.21
C PRO A 925 -5.20 -42.00 -17.26
N SER A 926 -5.51 -41.79 -15.98
CA SER A 926 -4.55 -41.57 -14.91
C SER A 926 -5.16 -41.94 -13.57
N ASN A 927 -4.33 -42.27 -12.58
CA ASN A 927 -4.73 -42.40 -11.18
C ASN A 927 -4.48 -41.12 -10.34
N GLY A 928 -3.97 -40.07 -10.98
CA GLY A 928 -3.68 -38.79 -10.32
C GLY A 928 -4.94 -38.11 -9.77
N PHE A 929 -4.75 -37.13 -8.89
CA PHE A 929 -5.84 -36.37 -8.28
C PHE A 929 -5.39 -34.95 -7.92
N ALA A 930 -6.36 -34.05 -7.75
CA ALA A 930 -6.14 -32.77 -7.09
C ALA A 930 -7.24 -32.57 -6.03
N ARG A 931 -6.86 -32.45 -4.75
CA ARG A 931 -7.85 -32.41 -3.66
C ARG A 931 -7.52 -31.44 -2.54
N ASN A 932 -8.56 -31.00 -1.82
CA ASN A 932 -8.44 -30.06 -0.72
C ASN A 932 -7.67 -28.78 -1.13
N ILE A 933 -8.25 -28.06 -2.09
CA ILE A 933 -7.68 -26.86 -2.68
C ILE A 933 -8.59 -25.68 -2.34
N THR A 934 -8.03 -24.64 -1.75
CA THR A 934 -8.76 -23.40 -1.43
C THR A 934 -8.09 -22.21 -2.11
N PHE A 935 -8.86 -21.50 -2.93
CA PHE A 935 -8.52 -20.18 -3.44
C PHE A 935 -9.40 -19.16 -2.72
N LYS A 936 -8.82 -18.22 -1.99
CA LYS A 936 -9.58 -17.19 -1.27
C LYS A 936 -9.05 -15.77 -1.45
N GLN A 937 -9.93 -14.77 -1.30
CA GLN A 937 -9.57 -13.34 -1.34
C GLN A 937 -8.84 -12.98 -2.65
N GLY A 938 -9.43 -13.34 -3.79
CA GLY A 938 -8.85 -13.13 -5.11
C GLY A 938 -9.36 -11.83 -5.75
N THR A 939 -8.47 -11.01 -6.32
CA THR A 939 -8.86 -9.80 -7.07
C THR A 939 -8.48 -9.93 -8.54
N MET A 940 -9.45 -9.70 -9.42
CA MET A 940 -9.32 -9.85 -10.87
C MET A 940 -9.43 -8.48 -11.56
N SER A 941 -8.46 -8.13 -12.38
CA SER A 941 -8.50 -6.93 -13.22
C SER A 941 -8.26 -7.29 -14.67
N ASN A 942 -9.33 -7.25 -15.48
CA ASN A 942 -9.29 -7.54 -16.90
C ASN A 942 -8.64 -8.91 -17.23
N VAL A 943 -8.99 -9.95 -16.48
CA VAL A 943 -8.46 -11.32 -16.64
C VAL A 943 -9.27 -12.09 -17.67
N LYS A 944 -8.64 -12.80 -18.63
CA LYS A 944 -9.40 -13.47 -19.71
C LYS A 944 -10.28 -14.62 -19.20
N ASN A 945 -9.74 -15.50 -18.36
CA ASN A 945 -10.46 -16.60 -17.70
C ASN A 945 -10.19 -16.57 -16.18
N PRO A 946 -10.91 -15.75 -15.40
CA PRO A 946 -10.71 -15.63 -13.96
C PRO A 946 -10.66 -16.95 -13.19
N ILE A 947 -11.58 -17.87 -13.48
CA ILE A 947 -11.61 -19.21 -12.89
C ILE A 947 -11.79 -20.24 -14.00
N ILE A 948 -10.87 -21.21 -14.08
CA ILE A 948 -10.94 -22.26 -15.10
C ILE A 948 -10.51 -23.63 -14.56
N ILE A 949 -11.37 -24.62 -14.78
CA ILE A 949 -11.03 -26.05 -14.69
C ILE A 949 -11.12 -26.62 -16.10
N ASP A 950 -10.01 -27.13 -16.61
CA ASP A 950 -9.90 -27.74 -17.93
C ASP A 950 -9.39 -29.18 -17.82
N GLN A 951 -10.31 -30.15 -17.78
CA GLN A 951 -9.98 -31.58 -17.85
C GLN A 951 -9.82 -32.11 -19.28
N ASN A 952 -9.85 -31.22 -20.28
CA ASN A 952 -9.62 -31.55 -21.69
C ASN A 952 -8.30 -30.96 -22.20
N TYR A 953 -7.38 -30.60 -21.29
CA TYR A 953 -6.12 -29.97 -21.65
C TYR A 953 -5.32 -30.89 -22.59
N CYS A 954 -5.05 -30.40 -23.80
CA CYS A 954 -4.35 -31.16 -24.83
C CYS A 954 -3.51 -30.22 -25.71
N PRO A 955 -2.38 -29.70 -25.19
CA PRO A 955 -1.53 -28.80 -25.96
C PRO A 955 -1.04 -29.48 -27.24
N ASN A 956 -1.13 -28.76 -28.36
CA ASN A 956 -0.74 -29.20 -29.70
C ASN A 956 -1.52 -30.41 -30.27
N SER A 957 -2.67 -30.76 -29.67
CA SER A 957 -3.53 -31.88 -30.11
C SER A 957 -2.84 -33.25 -30.20
N ASN A 958 -1.69 -33.42 -29.54
CA ASN A 958 -0.86 -34.61 -29.63
C ASN A 958 -0.98 -35.45 -28.36
N GLY A 959 -1.23 -36.75 -28.52
CA GLY A 959 -1.20 -37.72 -27.43
C GLY A 959 -2.42 -37.76 -26.52
N CYS A 960 -3.54 -37.14 -26.88
CA CYS A 960 -4.77 -37.17 -26.07
C CYS A 960 -5.86 -38.00 -26.77
N PRO A 961 -6.24 -39.17 -26.24
CA PRO A 961 -7.15 -40.08 -26.95
C PRO A 961 -8.64 -39.64 -27.01
N ASN A 962 -9.01 -38.40 -26.65
CA ASN A 962 -10.42 -37.96 -26.47
C ASN A 962 -11.26 -38.93 -25.59
N LYS A 963 -10.59 -39.74 -24.75
CA LYS A 963 -11.20 -40.75 -23.87
C LYS A 963 -11.52 -40.21 -22.47
N GLY A 964 -11.23 -38.92 -22.23
CA GLY A 964 -11.46 -38.28 -20.94
C GLY A 964 -10.29 -38.37 -19.98
N SER A 965 -10.17 -37.35 -19.11
CA SER A 965 -9.16 -37.32 -18.04
C SER A 965 -9.47 -38.33 -16.93
N GLY A 966 -8.47 -39.08 -16.50
CA GLY A 966 -8.56 -39.94 -15.31
C GLY A 966 -8.27 -39.21 -14.00
N VAL A 967 -7.86 -37.93 -14.06
CA VAL A 967 -7.50 -37.16 -12.86
C VAL A 967 -8.76 -36.75 -12.09
N LYS A 968 -8.85 -37.18 -10.82
CA LYS A 968 -9.99 -36.84 -9.95
C LYS A 968 -9.79 -35.48 -9.27
N LEU A 969 -10.80 -34.63 -9.32
CA LEU A 969 -10.82 -33.34 -8.65
C LEU A 969 -11.84 -33.37 -7.50
N SER A 970 -11.42 -33.07 -6.26
CA SER A 970 -12.35 -33.08 -5.12
C SER A 970 -12.05 -32.06 -4.02
N GLY A 971 -13.09 -31.45 -3.46
CA GLY A 971 -12.94 -30.47 -2.37
C GLY A 971 -12.18 -29.23 -2.82
N ILE A 972 -12.68 -28.59 -3.88
CA ILE A 972 -12.10 -27.36 -4.44
C ILE A 972 -13.02 -26.20 -4.08
N SER A 973 -12.48 -25.24 -3.34
CA SER A 973 -13.22 -24.08 -2.86
C SER A 973 -12.65 -22.78 -3.43
N TYR A 974 -13.55 -21.96 -3.97
CA TYR A 974 -13.29 -20.60 -4.40
C TYR A 974 -14.09 -19.68 -3.49
N GLN A 975 -13.42 -18.81 -2.75
CA GLN A 975 -14.03 -17.99 -1.70
C GLN A 975 -13.65 -16.52 -1.89
N ASP A 976 -14.61 -15.61 -1.88
CA ASP A 976 -14.31 -14.18 -1.85
C ASP A 976 -13.44 -13.75 -3.05
N ILE A 977 -13.94 -13.98 -4.27
CA ILE A 977 -13.23 -13.67 -5.52
C ILE A 977 -13.99 -12.60 -6.28
N HIS A 978 -13.36 -11.45 -6.50
CA HIS A 978 -14.01 -10.25 -7.04
C HIS A 978 -13.25 -9.64 -8.21
N GLY A 979 -13.92 -8.78 -8.96
CA GLY A 979 -13.29 -7.92 -9.97
C GLY A 979 -13.84 -8.11 -11.37
N THR A 980 -13.00 -8.01 -12.40
CA THR A 980 -13.42 -7.95 -13.80
C THR A 980 -12.80 -9.03 -14.69
N SER A 981 -13.63 -9.61 -15.54
CA SER A 981 -13.26 -10.51 -16.63
C SER A 981 -13.11 -9.73 -17.93
N ALA A 982 -12.09 -10.06 -18.73
CA ALA A 982 -11.92 -9.54 -20.09
C ALA A 982 -12.84 -10.24 -21.11
N THR A 983 -13.35 -11.43 -20.78
CA THR A 983 -14.28 -12.19 -21.61
C THR A 983 -15.64 -12.34 -20.93
N GLN A 984 -16.68 -12.63 -21.72
CA GLN A 984 -18.03 -12.81 -21.21
C GLN A 984 -18.16 -14.00 -20.27
N VAL A 985 -17.41 -15.09 -20.53
CA VAL A 985 -17.38 -16.29 -19.68
C VAL A 985 -16.24 -16.13 -18.68
N GLY A 986 -16.56 -15.67 -17.48
CA GLY A 986 -15.59 -15.46 -16.41
C GLY A 986 -15.24 -16.73 -15.62
N ILE A 987 -16.13 -17.72 -15.63
CA ILE A 987 -15.95 -19.00 -14.93
C ILE A 987 -16.20 -20.14 -15.91
N GLN A 988 -15.21 -21.03 -16.07
CA GLN A 988 -15.31 -22.19 -16.94
C GLN A 988 -14.97 -23.48 -16.19
N LEU A 989 -15.93 -24.40 -16.08
CA LEU A 989 -15.78 -25.67 -15.38
C LEU A 989 -15.98 -26.84 -16.37
N ASN A 990 -14.93 -27.18 -17.11
CA ASN A 990 -14.94 -28.22 -18.13
C ASN A 990 -14.58 -29.59 -17.54
N CYS A 991 -15.49 -30.15 -16.75
CA CYS A 991 -15.34 -31.48 -16.19
C CYS A 991 -15.68 -32.57 -17.23
N ILE A 992 -15.00 -33.72 -17.19
CA ILE A 992 -15.19 -34.79 -18.18
C ILE A 992 -16.42 -35.67 -17.87
N SER A 993 -16.73 -35.85 -16.59
CA SER A 993 -17.92 -36.56 -16.11
C SER A 993 -18.33 -36.02 -14.73
N LYS A 994 -19.54 -36.35 -14.29
CA LYS A 994 -20.00 -36.00 -12.94
C LYS A 994 -19.07 -36.49 -11.82
N GLU A 995 -18.47 -37.67 -11.98
CA GLU A 995 -17.61 -38.32 -10.97
C GLU A 995 -16.14 -37.83 -11.02
N SER A 996 -15.81 -36.99 -12.00
CA SER A 996 -14.44 -36.47 -12.19
C SER A 996 -14.16 -35.15 -11.46
N CYS A 997 -15.22 -34.47 -11.02
CA CYS A 997 -15.22 -33.21 -10.29
C CYS A 997 -16.26 -33.25 -9.19
N GLU A 998 -15.82 -33.40 -7.94
CA GLU A 998 -16.67 -33.51 -6.76
C GLU A 998 -16.41 -32.34 -5.81
N ASP A 999 -17.44 -31.91 -5.08
CA ASP A 999 -17.34 -30.88 -4.04
C ASP A 999 -16.66 -29.56 -4.49
N ILE A 1000 -17.04 -29.07 -5.67
CA ILE A 1000 -16.65 -27.73 -6.15
C ILE A 1000 -17.59 -26.70 -5.53
N THR A 1001 -17.03 -25.76 -4.77
CA THR A 1001 -17.78 -24.71 -4.09
C THR A 1001 -17.35 -23.33 -4.58
N LEU A 1002 -18.31 -22.52 -5.00
CA LEU A 1002 -18.14 -21.08 -5.24
C LEU A 1002 -18.87 -20.32 -4.13
N ASN A 1003 -18.12 -19.63 -3.28
CA ASN A 1003 -18.64 -18.83 -2.17
C ASN A 1003 -18.21 -17.37 -2.35
N ASN A 1004 -19.17 -16.46 -2.43
CA ASN A 1004 -18.90 -15.03 -2.64
C ASN A 1004 -18.00 -14.75 -3.87
N VAL A 1005 -18.32 -15.35 -5.03
CA VAL A 1005 -17.60 -15.10 -6.28
C VAL A 1005 -18.39 -14.11 -7.13
N ASN A 1006 -17.85 -12.89 -7.32
CA ASN A 1006 -18.51 -11.78 -7.99
C ASN A 1006 -17.62 -11.18 -9.09
N LEU A 1007 -17.84 -11.61 -10.33
CA LEU A 1007 -17.05 -11.18 -11.49
C LEU A 1007 -17.90 -10.33 -12.43
N GLY A 1008 -17.38 -9.17 -12.81
CA GLY A 1008 -18.01 -8.26 -13.77
C GLY A 1008 -17.46 -8.41 -15.19
N TYR A 1009 -18.31 -8.23 -16.20
CA TYR A 1009 -17.96 -8.09 -17.61
C TYR A 1009 -18.81 -6.99 -18.25
N LYS A 1010 -18.18 -5.96 -18.81
CA LYS A 1010 -18.83 -4.82 -19.50
C LYS A 1010 -20.03 -4.22 -18.73
N GLY A 1011 -19.88 -4.00 -17.43
CA GLY A 1011 -20.92 -3.41 -16.57
C GLY A 1011 -22.05 -4.35 -16.16
N GLY A 1012 -21.98 -5.64 -16.52
CA GLY A 1012 -22.87 -6.69 -16.02
C GLY A 1012 -22.10 -7.82 -15.33
N ALA A 1013 -22.82 -8.82 -14.81
CA ALA A 1013 -22.18 -10.02 -14.24
C ALA A 1013 -21.60 -10.92 -15.34
N ALA A 1014 -20.39 -11.44 -15.11
CA ALA A 1014 -19.76 -12.43 -15.96
C ALA A 1014 -20.54 -13.75 -15.95
N GLN A 1015 -20.43 -14.49 -17.04
CA GLN A 1015 -21.10 -15.78 -17.20
C GLN A 1015 -20.27 -16.92 -16.64
N MET A 1016 -20.98 -17.96 -16.21
CA MET A 1016 -20.42 -19.25 -15.87
C MET A 1016 -20.82 -20.28 -16.94
N SER A 1017 -19.86 -21.11 -17.35
CA SER A 1017 -20.06 -22.23 -18.26
C SER A 1017 -19.59 -23.53 -17.60
N CYS A 1018 -20.40 -24.59 -17.68
CA CYS A 1018 -20.01 -25.92 -17.23
C CYS A 1018 -20.26 -26.98 -18.30
N ALA A 1019 -19.41 -28.00 -18.32
CA ALA A 1019 -19.62 -29.22 -19.10
C ALA A 1019 -20.04 -30.40 -18.21
N ASN A 1020 -20.80 -31.34 -18.78
CA ASN A 1020 -21.08 -32.67 -18.23
C ASN A 1020 -21.67 -32.72 -16.81
N ASN A 1021 -22.56 -31.78 -16.47
CA ASN A 1021 -23.32 -31.79 -15.21
C ASN A 1021 -22.43 -31.70 -13.96
N ALA A 1022 -21.37 -30.86 -14.01
CA ALA A 1022 -20.52 -30.57 -12.85
C ALA A 1022 -21.37 -30.14 -11.64
N HIS A 1023 -21.15 -30.77 -10.48
CA HIS A 1023 -21.83 -30.41 -9.22
C HIS A 1023 -21.15 -29.20 -8.63
N VAL A 1024 -21.89 -28.09 -8.58
CA VAL A 1024 -21.39 -26.82 -8.05
C VAL A 1024 -22.31 -26.37 -6.94
N THR A 1025 -21.74 -26.15 -5.76
CA THR A 1025 -22.42 -25.50 -4.65
C THR A 1025 -22.17 -24.00 -4.77
N LEU A 1026 -23.25 -23.23 -4.99
CA LEU A 1026 -23.21 -21.77 -5.04
C LEU A 1026 -23.67 -21.19 -3.70
N LEU A 1027 -22.82 -20.38 -3.08
CA LEU A 1027 -23.11 -19.61 -1.87
C LEU A 1027 -22.85 -18.12 -2.18
N ASN A 1028 -23.88 -17.27 -2.04
CA ASN A 1028 -23.77 -15.80 -2.14
C ASN A 1028 -22.98 -15.26 -3.37
N SER A 1029 -23.02 -15.95 -4.51
CA SER A 1029 -22.21 -15.60 -5.70
C SER A 1029 -23.08 -15.00 -6.81
N LEU A 1030 -22.66 -13.87 -7.38
CA LEU A 1030 -23.33 -13.20 -8.50
C LEU A 1030 -22.78 -13.69 -9.85
N VAL A 1031 -23.23 -14.87 -10.27
CA VAL A 1031 -22.83 -15.50 -11.54
C VAL A 1031 -24.05 -15.89 -12.37
N ASN A 1032 -24.01 -15.61 -13.68
CA ASN A 1032 -25.07 -15.99 -14.61
C ASN A 1032 -24.72 -17.32 -15.29
N PRO A 1033 -25.38 -18.45 -14.95
CA PRO A 1033 -25.15 -19.71 -15.67
C PRO A 1033 -25.64 -19.58 -17.11
N SER A 1034 -24.74 -19.79 -18.07
CA SER A 1034 -25.01 -19.65 -19.51
C SER A 1034 -25.43 -20.96 -20.18
N SER A 1035 -25.27 -22.11 -19.51
CA SER A 1035 -25.43 -23.45 -20.08
C SER A 1035 -26.19 -24.41 -19.13
N SER A 1036 -27.00 -25.31 -19.70
CA SER A 1036 -27.74 -26.37 -18.99
C SER A 1036 -26.87 -27.47 -18.37
N GLY A 1037 -25.54 -27.38 -18.48
CA GLY A 1037 -24.57 -28.39 -18.02
C GLY A 1037 -24.03 -28.20 -16.60
N CYS A 1038 -24.53 -27.25 -15.81
CA CYS A 1038 -24.18 -27.12 -14.38
C CYS A 1038 -25.30 -27.74 -13.53
N LEU A 1039 -24.96 -28.68 -12.63
CA LEU A 1039 -25.89 -29.12 -11.58
C LEU A 1039 -25.66 -28.27 -10.33
N ILE A 1040 -26.50 -27.24 -10.19
CA ILE A 1040 -26.36 -26.23 -9.14
C ILE A 1040 -27.17 -26.65 -7.91
N ASN A 1041 -26.49 -26.99 -6.83
CA ASN A 1041 -27.10 -27.03 -5.50
C ASN A 1041 -27.06 -25.61 -4.93
N ALA A 1042 -28.06 -24.81 -5.28
CA ALA A 1042 -28.25 -23.50 -4.68
C ALA A 1042 -28.86 -23.72 -3.29
N ILE A 1043 -28.05 -23.62 -2.24
CA ILE A 1043 -28.60 -23.41 -0.90
C ILE A 1043 -29.07 -21.95 -0.90
N LYS A 1044 -30.30 -21.73 -1.38
CA LYS A 1044 -31.02 -20.49 -1.12
C LYS A 1044 -31.25 -20.44 0.39
N GLY A 1045 -30.33 -19.81 1.12
CA GLY A 1045 -30.65 -19.27 2.43
C GLY A 1045 -31.89 -18.43 2.26
N PHE A 1046 -33.01 -18.88 2.84
CA PHE A 1046 -34.29 -18.20 2.83
C PHE A 1046 -34.09 -16.72 3.16
N LEU A 1047 -34.26 -15.84 2.18
CA LEU A 1047 -34.70 -14.45 2.32
C LEU A 1047 -35.20 -13.90 0.96
N ARG A 1048 -36.52 -13.89 0.80
CA ARG A 1048 -37.32 -12.83 0.17
C ARG A 1048 -38.58 -12.72 1.04
N PRO A 1049 -39.24 -11.55 1.15
CA PRO A 1049 -38.72 -10.19 1.26
C PRO A 1049 -38.40 -9.79 2.71
#